data_AF-A0A8J5UDM1-F1
#
_entry.id   AF-A0A8J5UDM1-F1
#
_cell.length_a   1.000
_cell.length_b   1.000
_cell.length_c   1.000
_cell.angle_alpha   90.00
_cell.angle_beta   90.00
_cell.angle_gamma   90.00
#
_symmetry.space_group_name_H-M   'P 1'
#
loop_
_entity.id
_entity.type
_entity.pdbx_description
1 polymer ?
#
loop_
_entity_poly.entity_id
_entity_poly.type
_entity_poly.pdbx_seq_one_letter_code
_entity_poly.pdbx_strand_id
1 'polypeptide(L)'
;MSSSTICIEPSILLRDNLSADEISESLILSPNQEQSLFEQRHTYDLVVFYDQDSEEIPEHPRNSDDLVIISLHRALVHFNFMKELKNTPKILKGGLDAWVDLMGPASLGSTTSTTNKTVHLERNRSRLSAIERRRSKYIAKPLKPDEVKVWQETLKNDDDMQTASSPNFTRTTEDFLRRFPPVSLEQESMTSPEEKPRNRPVYGLSHKVDLYTDLPSPPTRPAPALPRRSYSGLTEGRDENELYGNNNAIVPARPSRAPTMKAVEHQSTGDSAKFYTGLNNPNNWCYANSTLQSLLASPEFGRELANSEWVSKYKAPMKDDEKIEQPQLMIRIISNLFHWMSSGKFQVMMAQTLMNYSHHVCTQSRSIEQFGGSQQQDAQEFMSFVITHLHDETNTRRDRKGTAAQPDTKHQSLVKAAVQYWQNHLEYNRSIVDRYWRGLELSTVECFECHTRTYQFNPIDVVPVTVGMGRGMTLEQVLDQYTSGNIINDFHCDHCRHPTRAQQSLSFARFPSLLCVVFRRFHYQHDSSDLRKSTAPITWDFNDTDFTRYFLPPGSRESSSGFDPMDPAFTGPFRYEAYAVIVHTGSRTDNGHYLAYVRDSTSHDPYAWFCCNDSRVTKVRIGSGDRDDVQEEVFKSGRDRVPYLVFFRRKGMR
;
A
#
# COMPACT_ATOMS: atom_id res chain seq x y z
N MET A 1 27.62 -40.25 -0.84
CA MET A 1 26.29 -39.92 -0.30
C MET A 1 26.08 -38.43 -0.47
N SER A 2 24.91 -38.00 -0.98
CA SER A 2 24.51 -36.59 -0.90
C SER A 2 24.58 -36.16 0.56
N SER A 3 25.46 -35.22 0.90
CA SER A 3 25.59 -34.68 2.26
C SER A 3 24.59 -33.56 2.54
N SER A 4 23.74 -33.23 1.56
CA SER A 4 22.90 -32.03 1.56
C SER A 4 21.52 -32.35 0.99
N THR A 5 20.84 -33.31 1.60
CA THR A 5 19.45 -33.67 1.27
C THR A 5 18.50 -32.95 2.21
N ILE A 6 17.39 -32.44 1.67
CA ILE A 6 16.33 -31.75 2.40
C ILE A 6 14.98 -32.37 2.07
N CYS A 7 14.04 -32.32 3.00
CA CYS A 7 12.68 -32.78 2.80
C CYS A 7 11.72 -31.58 2.80
N ILE A 8 11.01 -31.38 1.70
CA ILE A 8 10.01 -30.32 1.58
C ILE A 8 8.62 -30.96 1.62
N GLU A 9 7.77 -30.47 2.52
CA GLU A 9 6.42 -31.00 2.67
C GLU A 9 5.54 -30.56 1.47
N PRO A 10 4.84 -31.49 0.79
CA PRO A 10 4.02 -31.16 -0.38
C PRO A 10 2.90 -30.13 -0.08
N SER A 11 2.40 -30.10 1.15
CA SER A 11 1.38 -29.15 1.61
C SER A 11 1.83 -27.69 1.53
N ILE A 12 3.13 -27.43 1.67
CA ILE A 12 3.71 -26.09 1.52
C ILE A 12 3.65 -25.67 0.06
N LEU A 13 3.95 -26.58 -0.86
CA LEU A 13 4.10 -26.33 -2.31
C LEU A 13 2.77 -26.24 -3.07
N LEU A 14 1.65 -26.57 -2.43
CA LEU A 14 0.30 -26.43 -2.99
C LEU A 14 -0.27 -25.01 -2.87
N ARG A 15 0.43 -24.06 -2.23
CA ARG A 15 -0.01 -22.66 -2.19
C ARG A 15 0.31 -21.98 -3.53
N ASP A 16 -0.58 -21.09 -3.96
CA ASP A 16 -0.43 -20.37 -5.23
C ASP A 16 0.74 -19.37 -5.17
N ASN A 17 1.56 -19.34 -6.23
CA ASN A 17 2.65 -18.36 -6.46
C ASN A 17 3.73 -18.28 -5.37
N LEU A 18 4.15 -19.42 -4.83
CA LEU A 18 5.23 -19.49 -3.83
C LEU A 18 6.60 -19.09 -4.37
N SER A 19 7.29 -18.26 -3.60
CA SER A 19 8.71 -17.94 -3.80
C SER A 19 9.64 -18.92 -3.09
N ALA A 20 10.89 -19.00 -3.56
CA ALA A 20 11.90 -19.83 -2.91
C ALA A 20 12.23 -19.33 -1.48
N ASP A 21 12.01 -18.05 -1.17
CA ASP A 21 12.23 -17.52 0.18
C ASP A 21 11.06 -17.89 1.12
N GLU A 22 9.81 -17.90 0.64
CA GLU A 22 8.65 -18.38 1.42
C GLU A 22 8.73 -19.90 1.70
N ILE A 23 9.32 -20.68 0.79
CA ILE A 23 9.63 -22.09 1.06
C ILE A 23 10.65 -22.19 2.19
N SER A 24 11.68 -21.34 2.20
CA SER A 24 12.71 -21.31 3.26
C SER A 24 12.15 -20.91 4.63
N GLU A 25 11.19 -19.98 4.65
CA GLU A 25 10.47 -19.57 5.87
C GLU A 25 9.46 -20.64 6.32
N SER A 26 8.89 -21.42 5.38
CA SER A 26 7.98 -22.50 5.74
C SER A 26 8.71 -23.72 6.32
N LEU A 27 10.02 -23.85 6.10
CA LEU A 27 10.88 -24.89 6.68
C LEU A 27 11.26 -24.65 8.15
N ILE A 28 10.65 -23.68 8.86
CA ILE A 28 10.89 -23.43 10.30
C ILE A 28 10.58 -24.66 11.18
N LEU A 29 9.71 -25.56 10.72
CA LEU A 29 9.37 -26.81 11.43
C LEU A 29 10.32 -27.97 11.08
N SER A 30 11.14 -27.84 10.04
CA SER A 30 12.14 -28.83 9.64
C SER A 30 13.40 -28.73 10.53
N PRO A 31 14.25 -29.76 10.59
CA PRO A 31 15.52 -29.67 11.32
C PRO A 31 16.34 -28.46 10.87
N ASN A 32 16.95 -27.73 11.83
CA ASN A 32 17.73 -26.52 11.55
C ASN A 32 18.81 -26.71 10.46
N GLN A 33 19.29 -27.94 10.29
CA GLN A 33 20.23 -28.31 9.24
C GLN A 33 19.62 -28.20 7.84
N GLU A 34 18.39 -28.67 7.62
CA GLU A 34 17.72 -28.62 6.32
C GLU A 34 17.37 -27.19 5.90
N GLN A 35 16.95 -26.37 6.86
CA GLN A 35 16.68 -24.96 6.63
C GLN A 35 17.95 -24.21 6.18
N SER A 36 19.07 -24.44 6.87
CA SER A 36 20.35 -23.83 6.50
C SER A 36 20.85 -24.28 5.13
N LEU A 37 20.67 -25.56 4.78
CA LEU A 37 21.03 -26.10 3.47
C LEU A 37 20.20 -25.46 2.34
N PHE A 38 18.90 -25.32 2.54
CA PHE A 38 18.02 -24.68 1.54
C PHE A 38 18.27 -23.17 1.42
N GLU A 39 18.66 -22.51 2.51
CA GLU A 39 19.04 -21.11 2.50
C GLU A 39 20.33 -20.85 1.69
N GLN A 40 21.24 -21.83 1.68
CA GLN A 40 22.50 -21.82 0.95
C GLN A 40 22.40 -22.46 -0.45
N ARG A 41 21.18 -22.70 -0.97
CA ARG A 41 20.93 -23.33 -2.28
C ARG A 41 21.74 -22.75 -3.46
N HIS A 42 21.99 -21.45 -3.47
CA HIS A 42 22.76 -20.73 -4.49
C HIS A 42 24.26 -21.09 -4.52
N THR A 43 24.79 -21.67 -3.45
CA THR A 43 26.20 -22.07 -3.35
C THR A 43 26.49 -23.36 -4.13
N TYR A 44 25.48 -24.21 -4.30
CA TYR A 44 25.57 -25.50 -4.98
C TYR A 44 25.62 -25.35 -6.50
N ASP A 45 26.42 -26.20 -7.15
CA ASP A 45 26.54 -26.22 -8.60
C ASP A 45 25.32 -26.86 -9.28
N LEU A 46 24.67 -27.83 -8.62
CA LEU A 46 23.51 -28.53 -9.15
C LEU A 46 22.47 -28.77 -8.04
N VAL A 47 21.24 -28.40 -8.31
CA VAL A 47 20.07 -28.71 -7.47
C VAL A 47 19.21 -29.74 -8.19
N VAL A 48 18.99 -30.87 -7.53
CA VAL A 48 18.14 -31.96 -8.03
C VAL A 48 16.97 -32.15 -7.06
N PHE A 49 15.75 -32.17 -7.59
CA PHE A 49 14.56 -32.53 -6.83
C PHE A 49 13.97 -33.83 -7.39
N TYR A 50 13.27 -34.58 -6.55
CA TYR A 50 12.70 -35.87 -6.89
C TYR A 50 11.46 -36.15 -6.07
N ASP A 51 10.57 -36.96 -6.62
CA ASP A 51 9.43 -37.58 -5.95
C ASP A 51 9.55 -39.12 -6.04
N GLN A 52 8.44 -39.85 -5.98
CA GLN A 52 8.48 -41.31 -6.00
C GLN A 52 8.81 -41.87 -7.40
N ASP A 53 8.13 -41.37 -8.45
CA ASP A 53 8.11 -42.00 -9.78
C ASP A 53 8.06 -41.02 -10.98
N SER A 54 8.10 -39.69 -10.79
CA SER A 54 7.97 -38.76 -11.93
C SER A 54 9.17 -38.80 -12.87
N GLU A 55 8.90 -38.82 -14.17
CA GLU A 55 9.93 -38.86 -15.22
C GLU A 55 10.30 -37.48 -15.78
N GLU A 56 9.37 -36.53 -15.77
CA GLU A 56 9.52 -35.21 -16.39
C GLU A 56 8.78 -34.14 -15.60
N ILE A 57 9.13 -32.87 -15.85
CA ILE A 57 8.42 -31.72 -15.28
C ILE A 57 7.17 -31.49 -16.13
N PRO A 58 5.95 -31.66 -15.59
CA PRO A 58 4.74 -31.53 -16.41
C PRO A 58 4.54 -30.07 -16.87
N GLU A 59 4.20 -29.86 -18.15
CA GLU A 59 3.90 -28.50 -18.65
C GLU A 59 2.58 -27.96 -18.08
N HIS A 60 1.62 -28.85 -17.82
CA HIS A 60 0.28 -28.52 -17.32
C HIS A 60 -0.09 -29.47 -16.19
N PRO A 61 -0.62 -28.97 -15.06
CA PRO A 61 -0.96 -29.80 -13.92
C PRO A 61 -2.20 -30.66 -14.22
N ARG A 62 -2.08 -31.98 -14.14
CA ARG A 62 -3.23 -32.90 -14.22
C ARG A 62 -3.71 -33.32 -12.84
N ASN A 63 -2.79 -33.46 -11.90
CA ASN A 63 -3.04 -33.88 -10.51
C ASN A 63 -2.41 -32.91 -9.49
N SER A 64 -2.71 -33.10 -8.20
CA SER A 64 -2.08 -32.35 -7.10
C SER A 64 -0.56 -32.50 -7.06
N ASP A 65 -0.04 -33.65 -7.47
CA ASP A 65 1.38 -33.96 -7.39
C ASP A 65 2.15 -33.26 -8.53
N ASP A 66 1.54 -33.16 -9.72
CA ASP A 66 2.04 -32.33 -10.81
C ASP A 66 2.11 -30.85 -10.40
N LEU A 67 1.11 -30.36 -9.66
CA LEU A 67 1.10 -28.99 -9.14
C LEU A 67 2.28 -28.76 -8.18
N VAL A 68 2.58 -29.71 -7.29
CA VAL A 68 3.69 -29.61 -6.34
C VAL A 68 5.03 -29.50 -7.08
N ILE A 69 5.23 -30.33 -8.11
CA ILE A 69 6.45 -30.33 -8.93
C ILE A 69 6.59 -29.01 -9.70
N ILE A 70 5.52 -28.56 -10.34
CA ILE A 70 5.49 -27.30 -11.09
C ILE A 70 5.73 -26.11 -10.17
N SER A 71 5.09 -26.08 -9.00
CA SER A 71 5.24 -25.02 -8.00
C SER A 71 6.68 -24.94 -7.49
N LEU A 72 7.31 -26.07 -7.13
CA LEU A 72 8.69 -26.08 -6.69
C LEU A 72 9.65 -25.63 -7.80
N HIS A 73 9.46 -26.11 -9.02
CA HIS A 73 10.27 -25.70 -10.17
C HIS A 73 10.12 -24.20 -10.45
N ARG A 74 8.89 -23.67 -10.43
CA ARG A 74 8.61 -22.24 -10.61
C ARG A 74 9.22 -21.40 -9.49
N ALA A 75 9.13 -21.87 -8.24
CA ALA A 75 9.72 -21.18 -7.10
C ALA A 75 11.24 -21.04 -7.26
N LEU A 76 11.93 -22.12 -7.67
CA LEU A 76 13.38 -22.14 -7.82
C LEU A 76 13.90 -21.39 -9.07
N VAL A 77 13.12 -21.35 -10.16
CA VAL A 77 13.53 -20.75 -11.44
C VAL A 77 13.03 -19.32 -11.62
N HIS A 78 11.75 -19.05 -11.29
CA HIS A 78 11.09 -17.78 -11.62
C HIS A 78 10.89 -16.88 -10.39
N PHE A 79 10.89 -17.44 -9.17
CA PHE A 79 10.63 -16.69 -7.94
C PHE A 79 11.77 -16.82 -6.91
N ASN A 80 13.02 -16.71 -7.38
CA ASN A 80 14.26 -16.88 -6.60
C ASN A 80 15.23 -15.68 -6.76
N PHE A 81 14.71 -14.45 -6.63
CA PHE A 81 15.37 -13.21 -7.05
C PHE A 81 16.65 -12.81 -6.28
N MET A 82 16.83 -13.29 -5.05
CA MET A 82 17.98 -12.92 -4.21
C MET A 82 19.10 -13.98 -4.18
N LYS A 83 18.81 -15.19 -4.69
CA LYS A 83 19.66 -16.39 -4.52
C LYS A 83 19.59 -17.31 -5.76
N GLU A 84 19.80 -16.73 -6.94
CA GLU A 84 19.75 -17.45 -8.22
C GLU A 84 20.69 -18.67 -8.24
N LEU A 85 20.20 -19.77 -8.82
CA LEU A 85 20.96 -21.02 -8.93
C LEU A 85 21.94 -20.93 -10.11
N LYS A 86 23.17 -21.45 -9.95
CA LYS A 86 24.17 -21.47 -11.03
C LYS A 86 23.71 -22.26 -12.25
N ASN A 87 22.91 -23.31 -12.04
CA ASN A 87 22.32 -24.14 -13.09
C ASN A 87 20.82 -24.32 -12.83
N THR A 88 20.04 -24.49 -13.90
CA THR A 88 18.61 -24.80 -13.79
C THR A 88 18.40 -26.08 -12.98
N PRO A 89 17.46 -26.10 -12.00
CA PRO A 89 17.19 -27.27 -11.20
C PRO A 89 16.69 -28.42 -12.07
N LYS A 90 17.05 -29.65 -11.73
CA LYS A 90 16.72 -30.86 -12.51
C LYS A 90 15.83 -31.79 -11.71
N ILE A 91 14.91 -32.48 -12.39
CA ILE A 91 14.16 -33.58 -11.82
C ILE A 91 14.95 -34.89 -11.99
N LEU A 92 14.93 -35.77 -10.99
CA LEU A 92 15.45 -37.12 -11.11
C LEU A 92 14.45 -37.98 -11.90
N LYS A 93 14.83 -38.39 -13.11
CA LYS A 93 13.94 -39.17 -13.99
C LYS A 93 13.57 -40.51 -13.36
N GLY A 94 12.27 -40.75 -13.17
CA GLY A 94 11.71 -41.96 -12.59
C GLY A 94 11.75 -41.96 -11.05
N GLY A 95 11.98 -40.78 -10.45
CA GLY A 95 11.96 -40.57 -9.01
C GLY A 95 12.91 -41.48 -8.22
N LEU A 96 12.52 -41.78 -6.99
CA LEU A 96 13.24 -42.66 -6.09
C LEU A 96 13.24 -44.12 -6.57
N ASP A 97 12.17 -44.57 -7.21
CA ASP A 97 12.01 -45.96 -7.66
C ASP A 97 13.05 -46.32 -8.72
N ALA A 98 13.21 -45.49 -9.75
CA ALA A 98 14.22 -45.71 -10.78
C ALA A 98 15.65 -45.62 -10.24
N TRP A 99 15.89 -44.80 -9.21
CA TRP A 99 17.18 -44.73 -8.54
C TRP A 99 17.50 -46.02 -7.78
N VAL A 100 16.52 -46.57 -7.06
CA VAL A 100 16.65 -47.84 -6.34
C VAL A 100 16.85 -49.00 -7.31
N ASP A 101 16.15 -49.01 -8.44
CA ASP A 101 16.32 -50.03 -9.48
C ASP A 101 17.73 -50.00 -10.11
N LEU A 102 18.30 -48.81 -10.28
CA LEU A 102 19.63 -48.64 -10.89
C LEU A 102 20.77 -48.89 -9.89
N MET A 103 20.66 -48.38 -8.66
CA MET A 103 21.75 -48.35 -7.67
C MET A 103 21.59 -49.39 -6.56
N GLY A 104 20.45 -50.07 -6.50
CA GLY A 104 20.09 -51.04 -5.47
C GLY A 104 19.54 -50.40 -4.19
N PRO A 105 18.75 -51.13 -3.38
CA PRO A 105 18.14 -50.62 -2.14
C PRO A 105 19.15 -50.15 -1.06
N ALA A 106 20.39 -50.66 -1.12
CA ALA A 106 21.47 -50.26 -0.22
C ALA A 106 22.00 -48.83 -0.48
N SER A 107 21.53 -48.17 -1.55
CA SER A 107 21.90 -46.79 -1.89
C SER A 107 21.11 -45.73 -1.10
N LEU A 108 20.06 -46.13 -0.37
CA LEU A 108 19.24 -45.24 0.45
C LEU A 108 19.73 -45.17 1.90
N GLY A 109 19.91 -43.95 2.41
CA GLY A 109 20.17 -43.72 3.83
C GLY A 109 18.87 -43.55 4.61
N SER A 110 18.61 -44.40 5.60
CA SER A 110 17.45 -44.26 6.50
C SER A 110 17.86 -43.48 7.75
N THR A 111 17.34 -42.27 7.94
CA THR A 111 17.43 -41.54 9.21
C THR A 111 16.36 -42.08 10.17
N THR A 112 16.78 -42.65 11.30
CA THR A 112 15.86 -43.06 12.36
C THR A 112 15.41 -41.83 13.16
N SER A 113 14.34 -41.18 12.72
CA SER A 113 13.56 -40.33 13.62
C SER A 113 12.86 -41.22 14.63
N THR A 114 13.13 -41.02 15.91
CA THR A 114 12.53 -41.75 17.04
C THR A 114 11.03 -41.46 17.14
N THR A 115 10.23 -42.18 16.36
CA THR A 115 8.80 -42.38 16.61
C THR A 115 8.47 -43.86 16.47
N ASN A 116 7.97 -44.42 17.57
CA ASN A 116 7.53 -45.79 17.69
C ASN A 116 6.35 -46.11 16.75
N LYS A 117 6.49 -47.29 16.13
CA LYS A 117 5.47 -48.21 15.59
C LYS A 117 4.82 -47.87 14.25
N THR A 118 5.28 -48.61 13.25
CA THR A 118 4.60 -49.01 12.02
C THR A 118 3.23 -49.64 12.29
N VAL A 119 2.23 -49.21 11.53
CA VAL A 119 1.03 -50.00 11.23
C VAL A 119 0.80 -49.88 9.72
N HIS A 120 0.96 -51.01 9.03
CA HIS A 120 0.45 -51.23 7.67
C HIS A 120 -1.05 -50.98 7.63
N LEU A 121 -1.56 -50.29 6.61
CA LEU A 121 -2.92 -50.54 6.16
C LEU A 121 -3.14 -50.20 4.69
N GLU A 122 -3.66 -51.21 4.00
CA GLU A 122 -4.18 -51.16 2.65
C GLU A 122 -5.35 -50.17 2.50
N ARG A 123 -5.49 -49.75 1.25
CA ARG A 123 -6.52 -48.93 0.63
C ARG A 123 -7.95 -49.48 0.86
N ASN A 124 -8.85 -48.69 1.43
CA ASN A 124 -10.27 -48.73 1.04
C ASN A 124 -11.10 -47.47 1.38
N ARG A 125 -12.02 -47.16 0.48
CA ARG A 125 -12.99 -46.04 0.46
C ARG A 125 -14.03 -46.15 1.60
N SER A 126 -14.42 -45.02 2.21
CA SER A 126 -15.81 -44.53 2.22
C SER A 126 -16.06 -43.31 3.13
N ARG A 127 -16.93 -42.43 2.62
CA ARG A 127 -17.63 -41.26 3.19
C ARG A 127 -17.98 -41.33 4.68
N LEU A 128 -17.85 -40.20 5.40
CA LEU A 128 -18.96 -39.38 5.92
C LEU A 128 -18.45 -38.22 6.80
N SER A 129 -19.19 -37.12 6.73
CA SER A 129 -19.06 -35.84 7.43
C SER A 129 -19.28 -35.92 8.94
N ALA A 130 -18.60 -35.08 9.73
CA ALA A 130 -19.22 -34.11 10.65
C ALA A 130 -18.15 -33.33 11.45
N ILE A 131 -18.48 -32.06 11.67
CA ILE A 131 -17.72 -30.98 12.32
C ILE A 131 -17.65 -31.19 13.84
N GLU A 132 -16.52 -30.89 14.50
CA GLU A 132 -16.48 -30.03 15.70
C GLU A 132 -15.07 -29.77 16.29
N ARG A 133 -14.98 -28.66 17.01
CA ARG A 133 -13.82 -27.80 17.30
C ARG A 133 -12.80 -28.40 18.28
N ARG A 134 -11.49 -28.15 18.06
CA ARG A 134 -10.44 -28.32 19.08
C ARG A 134 -10.44 -27.16 20.10
N ARG A 135 -10.62 -27.49 21.38
CA ARG A 135 -10.28 -26.63 22.53
C ARG A 135 -8.79 -26.78 22.90
N SER A 136 -8.17 -25.63 23.17
CA SER A 136 -7.10 -25.32 24.14
C SER A 136 -5.90 -26.27 24.33
N LYS A 137 -4.71 -25.71 24.05
CA LYS A 137 -3.38 -26.26 24.35
C LYS A 137 -2.95 -25.85 25.78
N TYR A 138 -2.97 -26.75 26.75
CA TYR A 138 -2.01 -26.73 27.87
C TYR A 138 -1.82 -28.16 28.40
N ILE A 139 -0.63 -28.74 28.18
CA ILE A 139 -0.22 -29.98 28.83
C ILE A 139 0.54 -29.60 30.11
N ALA A 140 -0.02 -29.99 31.26
CA ALA A 140 0.60 -29.83 32.56
C ALA A 140 1.77 -30.82 32.72
N LYS A 141 2.87 -30.38 33.35
CA LYS A 141 3.95 -31.27 33.78
C LYS A 141 3.55 -31.96 35.09
N PRO A 142 3.79 -33.28 35.26
CA PRO A 142 3.45 -33.98 36.49
C PRO A 142 4.35 -33.53 37.66
N LEU A 143 3.77 -33.41 38.85
CA LEU A 143 4.46 -33.06 40.09
C LEU A 143 5.42 -34.15 40.55
N LYS A 144 6.47 -33.75 41.28
CA LYS A 144 7.47 -34.69 41.79
C LYS A 144 6.93 -35.50 42.97
N PRO A 145 7.41 -36.73 43.20
CA PRO A 145 6.90 -37.63 44.25
C PRO A 145 6.94 -37.02 45.66
N ASP A 146 7.92 -36.16 45.92
CA ASP A 146 8.09 -35.52 47.23
C ASP A 146 7.05 -34.41 47.49
N GLU A 147 6.61 -33.71 46.44
CA GLU A 147 5.56 -32.69 46.51
C GLU A 147 4.18 -33.32 46.72
N VAL A 148 3.97 -34.52 46.16
CA VAL A 148 2.74 -35.31 46.35
C VAL A 148 2.61 -35.79 47.80
N LYS A 149 3.73 -36.12 48.45
CA LYS A 149 3.74 -36.55 49.86
C LYS A 149 3.34 -35.44 50.82
N VAL A 150 3.88 -34.23 50.62
CA VAL A 150 3.54 -33.03 51.40
C VAL A 150 2.06 -32.69 51.24
N TRP A 151 1.54 -32.79 50.01
CA TRP A 151 0.11 -32.59 49.74
C TRP A 151 -0.79 -33.63 50.41
N GLN A 152 -0.38 -34.90 50.42
CA GLN A 152 -1.14 -35.99 51.06
C GLN A 152 -1.15 -35.90 52.58
N GLU A 153 -0.07 -35.42 53.20
CA GLU A 153 -0.03 -35.15 54.64
C GLU A 153 -0.89 -33.95 55.02
N THR A 154 -0.93 -32.92 54.16
CA THR A 154 -1.77 -31.73 54.37
C THR A 154 -3.27 -32.06 54.29
N LEU A 155 -3.66 -33.01 53.42
CA LEU A 155 -5.05 -33.45 53.26
C LEU A 155 -5.56 -34.40 54.36
N LYS A 156 -4.68 -34.99 55.17
CA LYS A 156 -5.08 -35.93 56.23
C LYS A 156 -5.52 -35.26 57.53
N ASN A 157 -5.21 -33.98 57.72
CA ASN A 157 -5.50 -33.25 58.96
C ASN A 157 -6.80 -32.41 58.89
N ASP A 158 -7.66 -32.68 57.91
CA ASP A 158 -8.71 -31.77 57.45
C ASP A 158 -10.12 -32.09 58.02
N ASP A 159 -10.21 -32.54 59.28
CA ASP A 159 -11.51 -32.73 59.96
C ASP A 159 -11.95 -31.52 60.82
N ASP A 160 -11.19 -30.42 60.84
CA ASP A 160 -11.61 -29.18 61.50
C ASP A 160 -11.69 -28.00 60.51
N MET A 161 -12.90 -27.82 59.99
CA MET A 161 -13.68 -26.58 60.11
C MET A 161 -13.00 -25.26 59.70
N GLN A 162 -13.58 -24.65 58.66
CA GLN A 162 -13.94 -23.23 58.58
C GLN A 162 -13.29 -22.32 59.62
N THR A 163 -12.23 -21.61 59.21
CA THR A 163 -11.84 -20.24 59.55
C THR A 163 -10.32 -20.14 59.52
N ALA A 164 -9.76 -19.36 58.60
CA ALA A 164 -8.65 -18.45 58.89
C ALA A 164 -8.11 -17.82 57.60
N SER A 165 -7.85 -16.53 57.71
CA SER A 165 -7.21 -15.67 56.73
C SER A 165 -5.81 -16.14 56.30
N SER A 166 -5.42 -15.69 55.10
CA SER A 166 -4.17 -15.86 54.34
C SER A 166 -2.86 -16.02 55.14
N PRO A 167 -1.84 -16.72 54.61
CA PRO A 167 -0.47 -16.45 55.00
C PRO A 167 0.17 -15.40 54.07
N ASN A 168 0.46 -14.25 54.67
CA ASN A 168 1.50 -13.32 54.21
C ASN A 168 2.80 -14.07 53.95
N PHE A 169 3.39 -13.93 52.76
CA PHE A 169 4.81 -14.22 52.57
C PHE A 169 5.56 -12.90 52.35
N THR A 170 6.04 -12.34 53.45
CA THR A 170 7.09 -11.32 53.45
C THR A 170 8.32 -11.89 52.75
N ARG A 171 8.67 -11.36 51.58
CA ARG A 171 9.93 -11.65 50.88
C ARG A 171 11.09 -11.17 51.76
N THR A 172 11.81 -12.08 52.40
CA THR A 172 13.09 -11.76 53.03
C THR A 172 14.19 -11.72 51.97
N THR A 173 15.19 -10.87 52.20
CA THR A 173 16.34 -10.67 51.31
C THR A 173 17.21 -11.93 51.16
N GLU A 174 17.18 -12.84 52.14
CA GLU A 174 17.90 -14.12 52.08
C GLU A 174 17.28 -15.13 51.12
N ASP A 175 15.97 -15.07 50.88
CA ASP A 175 15.28 -15.97 49.95
C ASP A 175 15.54 -15.58 48.48
N PHE A 176 15.84 -14.29 48.24
CA PHE A 176 16.28 -13.77 46.94
C PHE A 176 17.74 -14.17 46.62
N LEU A 177 18.63 -14.17 47.63
CA LEU A 177 20.06 -14.46 47.45
C LEU A 177 20.40 -15.93 47.26
N ARG A 178 19.48 -16.86 47.54
CA ARG A 178 19.68 -18.29 47.24
C ARG A 178 19.50 -18.66 45.76
N ARG A 179 18.83 -17.79 44.99
CA ARG A 179 18.48 -18.06 43.60
C ARG A 179 19.55 -17.59 42.59
N PHE A 180 20.50 -16.79 43.06
CA PHE A 180 21.66 -16.32 42.30
C PHE A 180 22.89 -16.31 43.22
N PRO A 181 23.83 -17.27 43.11
CA PRO A 181 25.04 -17.24 43.92
C PRO A 181 25.93 -16.05 43.50
N PRO A 182 26.68 -15.43 44.43
CA PRO A 182 27.56 -14.31 44.11
C PRO A 182 28.80 -14.77 43.33
N VAL A 183 29.27 -13.90 42.44
CA VAL A 183 30.51 -14.05 41.67
C VAL A 183 31.71 -14.15 42.62
N SER A 184 32.52 -15.20 42.51
CA SER A 184 33.76 -15.34 43.26
C SER A 184 34.70 -14.15 42.99
N LEU A 185 35.01 -13.41 44.03
CA LEU A 185 36.11 -12.44 44.08
C LEU A 185 37.41 -13.20 44.39
N GLU A 186 38.00 -13.83 43.38
CA GLU A 186 39.44 -14.13 43.39
C GLU A 186 40.08 -13.43 42.19
N GLN A 187 41.07 -12.60 42.51
CA GLN A 187 41.77 -11.71 41.62
C GLN A 187 42.92 -12.49 40.95
N GLU A 188 42.67 -13.07 39.78
CA GLU A 188 43.71 -13.80 39.03
C GLU A 188 44.38 -12.91 37.97
N SER A 189 45.71 -12.99 37.98
CA SER A 189 46.71 -12.09 37.41
C SER A 189 46.91 -12.25 35.90
N MET A 190 47.16 -11.13 35.21
CA MET A 190 47.71 -11.05 33.85
C MET A 190 49.24 -11.22 33.87
N THR A 191 49.73 -12.46 33.78
CA THR A 191 51.16 -12.76 33.49
C THR A 191 51.31 -14.13 32.83
N SER A 192 51.99 -14.16 31.67
CA SER A 192 52.37 -15.39 30.96
C SER A 192 53.63 -16.03 31.57
N PRO A 193 53.77 -17.37 31.61
CA PRO A 193 55.06 -18.01 31.92
C PRO A 193 55.93 -18.26 30.67
N GLU A 194 57.24 -18.09 30.82
CA GLU A 194 58.31 -18.32 29.84
C GLU A 194 58.87 -19.77 29.82
N GLU A 195 59.26 -20.19 28.59
CA GLU A 195 60.35 -21.10 28.14
C GLU A 195 60.41 -22.60 28.59
N LYS A 196 60.93 -23.61 27.84
CA LYS A 196 62.09 -23.73 26.90
C LYS A 196 62.11 -25.14 26.18
N PRO A 197 63.14 -25.57 25.41
CA PRO A 197 63.37 -25.44 23.95
C PRO A 197 63.39 -26.77 23.13
N ARG A 198 63.35 -26.70 21.78
CA ARG A 198 64.31 -27.41 20.90
C ARG A 198 64.23 -27.07 19.39
N ASN A 199 65.39 -26.64 18.91
CA ASN A 199 66.04 -26.80 17.60
C ASN A 199 65.39 -26.32 16.29
N ARG A 200 65.95 -25.22 15.78
CA ARG A 200 66.00 -24.86 14.35
C ARG A 200 67.25 -25.46 13.68
N PRO A 201 67.23 -25.74 12.38
CA PRO A 201 68.43 -25.73 11.54
C PRO A 201 68.77 -24.30 11.09
N VAL A 202 70.06 -24.03 11.02
CA VAL A 202 70.70 -22.77 10.61
C VAL A 202 71.24 -22.91 9.18
N TYR A 203 70.95 -21.93 8.33
CA TYR A 203 71.80 -21.36 7.27
C TYR A 203 71.19 -19.98 6.99
N GLY A 204 71.87 -18.84 6.85
CA GLY A 204 73.27 -18.50 6.75
C GLY A 204 73.34 -17.18 5.94
N LEU A 205 73.80 -16.12 6.60
CA LEU A 205 74.45 -14.92 6.04
C LEU A 205 73.67 -13.88 5.20
N SER A 206 73.64 -12.68 5.78
CA SER A 206 74.06 -11.39 5.18
C SER A 206 73.21 -10.79 4.05
N HIS A 207 72.37 -9.82 4.40
CA HIS A 207 72.48 -8.44 3.90
C HIS A 207 71.56 -7.53 4.73
N LYS A 208 72.09 -6.36 5.15
CA LYS A 208 71.31 -5.29 5.77
C LYS A 208 70.26 -4.78 4.77
N VAL A 209 68.99 -4.76 5.16
CA VAL A 209 67.92 -4.06 4.43
C VAL A 209 67.36 -3.01 5.38
N ASP A 210 67.51 -1.74 5.01
CA ASP A 210 66.93 -0.60 5.73
C ASP A 210 65.40 -0.62 5.56
N LEU A 211 64.67 -0.71 6.66
CA LEU A 211 63.20 -0.84 6.73
C LEU A 211 62.42 0.42 6.33
N TYR A 212 63.05 1.41 5.70
CA TYR A 212 62.41 2.65 5.27
C TYR A 212 62.59 3.00 3.78
N THR A 213 63.30 2.19 3.00
CA THR A 213 63.64 2.54 1.60
C THR A 213 63.10 1.56 0.55
N ASP A 214 62.52 0.41 0.94
CA ASP A 214 61.96 -0.59 0.01
C ASP A 214 60.47 -0.91 0.25
N LEU A 215 59.63 0.13 0.35
CA LEU A 215 58.18 -0.05 0.18
C LEU A 215 57.82 0.22 -1.29
N PRO A 216 57.12 -0.71 -1.99
CA PRO A 216 56.65 -0.42 -3.33
C PRO A 216 55.68 0.76 -3.30
N SER A 217 55.85 1.69 -4.23
CA SER A 217 54.94 2.82 -4.38
C SER A 217 53.50 2.32 -4.53
N PRO A 218 52.52 2.86 -3.80
CA PRO A 218 51.14 2.42 -3.88
C PRO A 218 50.64 2.53 -5.31
N PRO A 219 49.84 1.55 -5.80
CA PRO A 219 49.45 1.49 -7.20
C PRO A 219 48.74 2.79 -7.61
N THR A 220 49.21 3.38 -8.71
CA THR A 220 48.61 4.57 -9.29
C THR A 220 47.18 4.24 -9.73
N ARG A 221 46.22 5.01 -9.21
CA ARG A 221 44.80 4.89 -9.58
C ARG A 221 44.68 4.95 -11.12
N PRO A 222 44.02 3.99 -11.78
CA PRO A 222 43.80 4.07 -13.22
C PRO A 222 43.00 5.32 -13.58
N ALA A 223 43.30 5.89 -14.75
CA ALA A 223 42.61 7.07 -15.27
C ALA A 223 41.10 6.82 -15.34
N PRO A 224 40.26 7.83 -15.05
CA PRO A 224 38.82 7.66 -14.96
C PRO A 224 38.26 7.25 -16.32
N ALA A 225 37.84 6.00 -16.44
CA ALA A 225 36.99 5.58 -17.54
C ALA A 225 35.60 6.18 -17.28
N LEU A 226 35.26 7.16 -18.12
CA LEU A 226 33.95 7.79 -18.29
C LEU A 226 33.59 8.91 -17.29
N PRO A 227 32.97 10.01 -17.77
CA PRO A 227 32.53 11.10 -16.90
C PRO A 227 31.44 10.62 -15.94
N ARG A 228 31.57 10.99 -14.66
CA ARG A 228 30.55 10.73 -13.64
C ARG A 228 29.21 11.29 -14.09
N ARG A 229 28.21 10.43 -14.22
CA ARG A 229 26.81 10.87 -14.17
C ARG A 229 26.53 11.35 -12.76
N SER A 230 26.13 12.61 -12.62
CA SER A 230 25.56 13.14 -11.39
C SER A 230 24.41 12.24 -10.95
N TYR A 231 24.44 11.81 -9.69
CA TYR A 231 23.38 11.03 -9.06
C TYR A 231 22.13 11.92 -8.92
N SER A 232 21.32 11.97 -9.97
CA SER A 232 19.90 12.27 -9.90
C SER A 232 19.22 10.95 -10.23
N GLY A 233 18.51 10.37 -9.26
CA GLY A 233 17.91 9.04 -9.35
C GLY A 233 16.80 8.98 -10.39
N LEU A 234 17.17 8.89 -11.66
CA LEU A 234 16.28 8.71 -12.79
C LEU A 234 16.85 7.59 -13.67
N THR A 235 16.24 6.40 -13.58
CA THR A 235 16.49 5.32 -14.52
C THR A 235 15.45 5.40 -15.64
N GLU A 236 15.89 5.69 -16.87
CA GLU A 236 15.11 5.42 -18.08
C GLU A 236 14.98 3.90 -18.22
N GLY A 237 13.75 3.39 -18.13
CA GLY A 237 13.46 1.98 -18.43
C GLY A 237 13.61 1.75 -19.93
N ARG A 238 14.55 0.89 -20.32
CA ARG A 238 14.54 0.28 -21.66
C ARG A 238 13.60 -0.91 -21.64
N ASP A 239 12.72 -0.96 -22.63
CA ASP A 239 11.76 -2.02 -22.89
C ASP A 239 12.47 -3.37 -23.13
N GLU A 240 12.09 -4.39 -22.36
CA GLU A 240 12.29 -5.79 -22.73
C GLU A 240 10.98 -6.54 -22.47
N ASN A 241 10.18 -6.72 -23.53
CA ASN A 241 9.27 -7.87 -23.65
C ASN A 241 8.69 -7.98 -25.07
N GLU A 242 9.37 -8.75 -25.93
CA GLU A 242 8.73 -9.58 -26.96
C GLU A 242 9.62 -10.81 -27.19
N LEU A 243 9.13 -12.02 -26.91
CA LEU A 243 9.24 -13.22 -27.77
C LEU A 243 8.87 -14.52 -27.02
N TYR A 244 7.71 -15.08 -27.37
CA TYR A 244 7.50 -16.52 -27.46
C TYR A 244 7.36 -16.87 -28.94
N GLY A 245 8.18 -17.80 -29.45
CA GLY A 245 8.08 -18.24 -30.84
C GLY A 245 9.24 -19.07 -31.39
N ASN A 246 9.36 -20.31 -30.89
CA ASN A 246 9.78 -21.56 -31.56
C ASN A 246 11.02 -21.67 -32.50
N ASN A 247 11.84 -22.66 -32.13
CA ASN A 247 12.58 -23.65 -32.93
C ASN A 247 14.01 -23.41 -33.48
N ASN A 248 14.90 -24.31 -33.00
CA ASN A 248 16.02 -25.01 -33.65
C ASN A 248 16.34 -24.65 -35.12
N ALA A 249 17.58 -24.21 -35.38
CA ALA A 249 18.59 -24.91 -36.19
C ALA A 249 19.78 -23.97 -36.53
N ILE A 250 20.98 -24.54 -36.53
CA ILE A 250 22.29 -23.93 -36.83
C ILE A 250 22.55 -23.96 -38.35
N VAL A 251 23.20 -22.91 -38.91
CA VAL A 251 24.27 -22.89 -39.96
C VAL A 251 24.34 -21.50 -40.68
N PRO A 252 25.52 -21.00 -41.17
CA PRO A 252 25.81 -19.56 -41.26
C PRO A 252 25.97 -18.93 -42.67
N ALA A 253 25.86 -17.59 -42.68
CA ALA A 253 26.52 -16.54 -43.50
C ALA A 253 26.20 -16.32 -45.01
N ARG A 254 25.60 -15.15 -45.36
CA ARG A 254 26.17 -13.98 -46.09
C ARG A 254 25.08 -12.94 -46.47
N PRO A 255 25.42 -11.66 -46.76
CA PRO A 255 24.47 -10.54 -46.74
C PRO A 255 23.89 -10.21 -48.13
N SER A 256 22.58 -9.95 -48.19
CA SER A 256 21.96 -9.34 -49.36
C SER A 256 20.71 -8.52 -49.01
N ARG A 257 20.84 -7.21 -49.23
CA ARG A 257 19.83 -6.20 -49.63
C ARG A 257 18.41 -6.30 -49.07
N ALA A 258 18.07 -5.32 -48.24
CA ALA A 258 16.70 -4.99 -47.83
C ALA A 258 15.85 -4.46 -49.01
N PRO A 259 14.55 -4.83 -49.10
CA PRO A 259 13.55 -4.03 -49.77
C PRO A 259 12.81 -3.14 -48.76
N THR A 260 12.64 -1.89 -49.17
CA THR A 260 11.93 -0.79 -48.55
C THR A 260 10.44 -1.07 -48.30
N MET A 261 9.95 -0.78 -47.10
CA MET A 261 8.54 -0.44 -46.86
C MET A 261 8.45 0.98 -46.32
N LYS A 262 7.51 1.74 -46.91
CA LYS A 262 7.37 3.19 -46.84
C LYS A 262 7.01 3.65 -45.43
N ALA A 263 7.82 4.54 -44.89
CA ALA A 263 7.47 5.39 -43.76
C ALA A 263 6.37 6.37 -44.20
N VAL A 264 5.31 6.47 -43.40
CA VAL A 264 4.45 7.65 -43.38
C VAL A 264 5.24 8.71 -42.61
N GLU A 265 5.81 9.66 -43.34
CA GLU A 265 6.51 10.82 -42.81
C GLU A 265 5.53 11.69 -42.01
N HIS A 266 5.65 11.71 -40.68
CA HIS A 266 5.31 12.91 -39.94
C HIS A 266 6.54 13.81 -39.93
N GLN A 267 6.44 14.88 -40.72
CA GLN A 267 7.43 15.94 -40.84
C GLN A 267 7.80 16.47 -39.46
N SER A 268 9.06 16.22 -39.10
CA SER A 268 9.75 16.84 -37.99
C SER A 268 9.97 18.32 -38.28
N THR A 269 9.11 19.18 -37.75
CA THR A 269 9.45 20.58 -37.49
C THR A 269 9.94 20.68 -36.05
N GLY A 270 11.15 21.21 -35.86
CA GLY A 270 11.87 21.29 -34.59
C GLY A 270 11.19 22.14 -33.52
N ASP A 271 10.27 21.50 -32.80
CA ASP A 271 9.84 21.87 -31.45
C ASP A 271 10.01 20.61 -30.62
N SER A 272 10.77 20.64 -29.51
CA SER A 272 10.84 19.48 -28.60
C SER A 272 9.42 19.16 -28.15
N ALA A 273 8.81 18.12 -28.72
CA ALA A 273 7.46 17.70 -28.38
C ALA A 273 7.43 17.42 -26.88
N LYS A 274 6.81 18.34 -26.11
CA LYS A 274 6.65 18.18 -24.67
C LYS A 274 5.75 16.97 -24.46
N PHE A 275 6.28 15.92 -23.84
CA PHE A 275 5.51 14.75 -23.49
C PHE A 275 4.63 15.06 -22.28
N TYR A 276 3.44 14.46 -22.24
CA TYR A 276 2.70 14.34 -20.99
C TYR A 276 3.19 13.06 -20.29
N THR A 277 3.86 13.22 -19.14
CA THR A 277 4.61 12.15 -18.48
C THR A 277 3.68 11.06 -17.90
N GLY A 278 3.84 9.81 -18.32
CA GLY A 278 3.23 8.63 -17.71
C GLY A 278 3.95 8.18 -16.44
N LEU A 279 3.29 7.33 -15.65
CA LEU A 279 3.85 6.79 -14.41
C LEU A 279 3.95 5.26 -14.45
N ASN A 280 5.15 4.73 -14.33
CA ASN A 280 5.40 3.29 -14.29
C ASN A 280 4.72 2.65 -13.08
N ASN A 281 4.19 1.44 -13.27
CA ASN A 281 3.52 0.66 -12.25
C ASN A 281 4.27 -0.66 -12.02
N PRO A 282 5.26 -0.67 -11.10
CA PRO A 282 6.02 -1.88 -10.81
C PRO A 282 5.23 -2.89 -9.96
N ASN A 283 4.39 -2.40 -9.03
CA ASN A 283 3.85 -3.19 -7.92
C ASN A 283 2.42 -2.77 -7.54
N ASN A 284 1.45 -2.84 -8.46
CA ASN A 284 0.04 -2.49 -8.19
C ASN A 284 -0.19 -1.04 -7.72
N TRP A 285 0.62 -0.10 -8.21
CA TRP A 285 0.56 1.33 -7.85
C TRP A 285 -0.37 2.16 -8.72
N CYS A 286 -1.23 1.54 -9.54
CA CYS A 286 -2.18 2.25 -10.39
C CYS A 286 -3.11 3.20 -9.61
N TYR A 287 -3.49 2.85 -8.36
CA TYR A 287 -4.26 3.73 -7.47
C TYR A 287 -3.50 5.03 -7.14
N ALA A 288 -2.18 4.95 -6.97
CA ALA A 288 -1.33 6.10 -6.70
C ALA A 288 -1.06 6.89 -7.97
N ASN A 289 -0.75 6.20 -9.08
CA ASN A 289 -0.47 6.82 -10.36
C ASN A 289 -1.66 7.66 -10.85
N SER A 290 -2.87 7.11 -10.82
CA SER A 290 -4.10 7.81 -11.21
C SER A 290 -4.41 9.02 -10.31
N THR A 291 -4.20 8.90 -9.00
CA THR A 291 -4.33 10.01 -8.05
C THR A 291 -3.29 11.11 -8.30
N LEU A 292 -2.03 10.76 -8.53
CA LEU A 292 -0.95 11.73 -8.78
C LEU A 292 -1.17 12.50 -10.09
N GLN A 293 -1.62 11.83 -11.16
CA GLN A 293 -1.98 12.48 -12.41
C GLN A 293 -3.13 13.49 -12.21
N SER A 294 -4.13 13.12 -11.43
CA SER A 294 -5.29 13.98 -11.13
C SER A 294 -4.90 15.20 -10.25
N LEU A 295 -4.05 14.98 -9.25
CA LEU A 295 -3.53 16.05 -8.38
C LEU A 295 -2.59 17.01 -9.11
N LEU A 296 -1.76 16.53 -10.05
CA LEU A 296 -0.94 17.40 -10.88
C LEU A 296 -1.79 18.24 -11.84
N ALA A 297 -2.84 17.64 -12.42
CA ALA A 297 -3.78 18.33 -13.31
C ALA A 297 -4.67 19.36 -12.59
N SER A 298 -4.68 19.35 -11.25
CA SER A 298 -5.43 20.29 -10.42
C SER A 298 -4.97 21.73 -10.69
N PRO A 299 -5.83 22.59 -11.26
CA PRO A 299 -5.47 23.96 -11.59
C PRO A 299 -4.97 24.71 -10.36
N GLU A 300 -3.92 25.50 -10.53
CA GLU A 300 -3.23 26.28 -9.50
C GLU A 300 -2.55 25.46 -8.40
N PHE A 301 -3.23 24.48 -7.81
CA PHE A 301 -2.68 23.57 -6.81
C PHE A 301 -1.48 22.77 -7.36
N GLY A 302 -1.67 22.09 -8.50
CA GLY A 302 -0.60 21.32 -9.14
C GLY A 302 0.55 22.20 -9.60
N ARG A 303 0.25 23.42 -10.09
CA ARG A 303 1.24 24.43 -10.50
C ARG A 303 2.05 24.96 -9.31
N GLU A 304 1.39 25.30 -8.20
CA GLU A 304 2.04 25.80 -6.98
C GLU A 304 3.00 24.76 -6.40
N LEU A 305 2.61 23.48 -6.43
CA LEU A 305 3.46 22.36 -6.05
C LEU A 305 4.61 22.15 -7.03
N ALA A 306 4.36 22.11 -8.34
CA ALA A 306 5.38 21.89 -9.37
C ALA A 306 6.43 23.02 -9.44
N ASN A 307 6.01 24.27 -9.19
CA ASN A 307 6.88 25.46 -9.21
C ASN A 307 7.57 25.72 -7.87
N SER A 308 7.34 24.88 -6.86
CA SER A 308 7.90 25.05 -5.50
C SER A 308 7.54 26.40 -4.83
N GLU A 309 6.44 27.03 -5.23
CA GLU A 309 5.95 28.29 -4.64
C GLU A 309 5.58 28.13 -3.16
N TRP A 310 5.14 26.91 -2.80
CA TRP A 310 4.74 26.53 -1.45
C TRP A 310 5.85 26.76 -0.40
N VAL A 311 7.14 26.67 -0.78
CA VAL A 311 8.29 26.84 0.12
C VAL A 311 8.29 28.20 0.81
N SER A 312 7.87 29.23 0.09
CA SER A 312 7.79 30.61 0.62
C SER A 312 6.47 30.87 1.35
N LYS A 313 5.38 30.23 0.90
CA LYS A 313 4.01 30.47 1.36
C LYS A 313 3.67 29.72 2.66
N TYR A 314 4.24 28.53 2.85
CA TYR A 314 3.88 27.63 3.95
C TYR A 314 5.11 27.21 4.74
N LYS A 315 5.33 27.90 5.86
CA LYS A 315 6.31 27.50 6.88
C LYS A 315 5.53 26.96 8.07
N ALA A 316 5.59 25.65 8.26
CA ALA A 316 4.88 24.98 9.34
C ALA A 316 5.63 25.20 10.67
N PRO A 317 5.00 25.80 11.69
CA PRO A 317 5.62 25.93 13.02
C PRO A 317 5.77 24.56 13.69
N MET A 318 6.76 24.43 14.57
CA MET A 318 6.96 23.23 15.39
C MET A 318 5.85 23.11 16.45
N LYS A 319 5.32 21.91 16.67
CA LYS A 319 4.38 21.67 17.77
C LYS A 319 5.12 21.57 19.11
N ASP A 320 4.42 21.82 20.21
CA ASP A 320 5.00 21.78 21.57
C ASP A 320 5.65 20.42 21.93
N ASP A 321 5.16 19.33 21.34
CA ASP A 321 5.63 17.96 21.56
C ASP A 321 6.81 17.56 20.64
N GLU A 322 7.15 18.40 19.66
CA GLU A 322 8.18 18.13 18.67
C GLU A 322 9.54 18.70 19.07
N LYS A 323 10.61 17.93 18.85
CA LYS A 323 11.99 18.34 19.16
C LYS A 323 12.76 18.86 17.94
N ILE A 324 12.19 18.70 16.76
CA ILE A 324 12.80 19.01 15.47
C ILE A 324 11.78 19.80 14.67
N GLU A 325 12.24 20.82 13.95
CA GLU A 325 11.41 21.56 13.01
C GLU A 325 10.79 20.62 11.97
N GLN A 326 9.56 20.94 11.56
CA GLN A 326 8.83 20.12 10.59
C GLN A 326 9.57 20.05 9.25
N PRO A 327 10.03 18.87 8.82
CA PRO A 327 10.86 18.74 7.61
C PRO A 327 10.04 18.82 6.31
N GLN A 328 8.70 18.82 6.40
CA GLN A 328 7.76 18.93 5.28
C GLN A 328 8.09 17.94 4.15
N LEU A 329 8.28 16.66 4.48
CA LEU A 329 8.84 15.67 3.55
C LEU A 329 7.85 15.27 2.46
N MET A 330 6.57 15.06 2.80
CA MET A 330 5.54 14.68 1.83
C MET A 330 5.42 15.72 0.73
N ILE A 331 5.27 17.00 1.09
CA ILE A 331 5.14 18.08 0.12
C ILE A 331 6.41 18.26 -0.71
N ARG A 332 7.61 18.08 -0.14
CA ARG A 332 8.88 18.14 -0.88
C ARG A 332 8.99 17.03 -1.92
N ILE A 333 8.61 15.81 -1.55
CA ILE A 333 8.65 14.66 -2.46
C ILE A 333 7.64 14.85 -3.59
N ILE A 334 6.39 15.24 -3.27
CA ILE A 334 5.34 15.49 -4.28
C ILE A 334 5.71 16.65 -5.18
N SER A 335 6.23 17.75 -4.62
CA SER A 335 6.66 18.93 -5.38
C SER A 335 7.78 18.60 -6.38
N ASN A 336 8.79 17.84 -5.96
CA ASN A 336 9.85 17.39 -6.86
C ASN A 336 9.31 16.45 -7.95
N LEU A 337 8.43 15.52 -7.59
CA LEU A 337 7.79 14.63 -8.57
C LEU A 337 6.98 15.42 -9.61
N PHE A 338 6.14 16.36 -9.16
CA PHE A 338 5.31 17.20 -10.02
C PHE A 338 6.13 18.13 -10.91
N HIS A 339 7.24 18.66 -10.40
CA HIS A 339 8.19 19.45 -11.19
C HIS A 339 8.69 18.66 -12.41
N TRP A 340 9.15 17.42 -12.20
CA TRP A 340 9.67 16.60 -13.28
C TRP A 340 8.57 16.05 -14.20
N MET A 341 7.42 15.66 -13.67
CA MET A 341 6.26 15.24 -14.47
C MET A 341 5.78 16.35 -15.41
N SER A 342 5.76 17.61 -14.94
CA SER A 342 5.34 18.77 -15.73
C SER A 342 6.44 19.34 -16.64
N SER A 343 7.69 18.91 -16.47
CA SER A 343 8.81 19.38 -17.30
C SER A 343 8.69 18.98 -18.77
N GLY A 344 7.92 17.93 -19.07
CA GLY A 344 7.74 17.37 -20.41
C GLY A 344 8.98 16.74 -21.03
N LYS A 345 10.03 16.52 -20.22
CA LYS A 345 11.31 15.94 -20.65
C LYS A 345 11.31 14.42 -20.67
N PHE A 346 10.43 13.79 -19.89
CA PHE A 346 10.38 12.34 -19.73
C PHE A 346 9.02 11.84 -20.21
N GLN A 347 9.02 10.75 -20.99
CA GLN A 347 7.78 10.10 -21.39
C GLN A 347 7.17 9.30 -20.24
N VAL A 348 8.01 8.65 -19.42
CA VAL A 348 7.59 7.82 -18.28
C VAL A 348 8.50 8.10 -17.09
N MET A 349 7.91 8.18 -15.90
CA MET A 349 8.59 8.33 -14.62
C MET A 349 8.08 7.29 -13.61
N MET A 350 8.71 7.17 -12.45
CA MET A 350 8.26 6.30 -11.37
C MET A 350 8.21 7.06 -10.05
N ALA A 351 7.10 6.94 -9.32
CA ALA A 351 6.90 7.63 -8.04
C ALA A 351 7.59 6.92 -6.85
N GLN A 352 8.75 6.31 -7.05
CA GLN A 352 9.39 5.39 -6.08
C GLN A 352 9.60 6.04 -4.71
N THR A 353 10.17 7.25 -4.66
CA THR A 353 10.45 7.94 -3.39
C THR A 353 9.18 8.21 -2.61
N LEU A 354 8.10 8.61 -3.28
CA LEU A 354 6.80 8.84 -2.65
C LEU A 354 6.22 7.55 -2.11
N MET A 355 6.29 6.47 -2.89
CA MET A 355 5.73 5.18 -2.48
C MET A 355 6.51 4.58 -1.32
N ASN A 356 7.84 4.60 -1.36
CA ASN A 356 8.68 4.15 -0.24
C ASN A 356 8.42 4.97 1.04
N TYR A 357 8.28 6.30 0.90
CA TYR A 357 7.98 7.16 2.03
C TYR A 357 6.59 6.89 2.60
N SER A 358 5.58 6.73 1.74
CA SER A 358 4.21 6.39 2.15
C SER A 358 4.18 5.06 2.91
N HIS A 359 4.91 4.06 2.41
CA HIS A 359 5.03 2.75 3.07
C HIS A 359 5.66 2.85 4.46
N HIS A 360 6.72 3.66 4.60
CA HIS A 360 7.34 3.91 5.89
C HIS A 360 6.38 4.57 6.88
N VAL A 361 5.65 5.60 6.44
CA VAL A 361 4.67 6.33 7.27
C VAL A 361 3.52 5.41 7.72
N CYS A 362 2.97 4.58 6.83
CA CYS A 362 1.93 3.60 7.16
C CYS A 362 2.43 2.57 8.19
N THR A 363 3.65 2.05 8.00
CA THR A 363 4.26 1.08 8.91
C THR A 363 4.49 1.67 10.30
N GLN A 364 4.97 2.92 10.38
CA GLN A 364 5.24 3.59 11.64
C GLN A 364 3.95 3.95 12.40
N SER A 365 2.90 4.36 11.68
CA SER A 365 1.60 4.71 12.26
C SER A 365 0.72 3.51 12.61
N ARG A 366 1.13 2.28 12.24
CA ARG A 366 0.31 1.06 12.33
C ARG A 366 -1.06 1.23 11.64
N SER A 367 -1.07 2.00 10.56
CA SER A 367 -2.24 2.19 9.70
C SER A 367 -2.61 0.84 9.06
N ILE A 368 -3.91 0.63 8.85
CA ILE A 368 -4.42 -0.59 8.22
C ILE A 368 -4.03 -0.59 6.74
N GLU A 369 -4.02 0.61 6.15
CA GLU A 369 -3.63 0.88 4.78
C GLU A 369 -2.12 0.71 4.60
N GLN A 370 -1.72 -0.07 3.59
CA GLN A 370 -0.30 -0.36 3.29
C GLN A 370 0.12 0.30 1.98
N PHE A 371 0.00 1.63 1.91
CA PHE A 371 0.42 2.38 0.71
C PHE A 371 1.89 2.16 0.41
N GLY A 372 2.26 2.14 -0.87
CA GLY A 372 3.64 1.88 -1.30
C GLY A 372 4.11 0.43 -1.25
N GLY A 373 3.31 -0.49 -0.69
CA GLY A 373 3.55 -1.93 -0.77
C GLY A 373 3.23 -2.52 -2.15
N SER A 374 3.19 -3.85 -2.25
CA SER A 374 2.83 -4.58 -3.47
C SER A 374 1.34 -4.91 -3.62
N GLN A 375 0.54 -4.57 -2.62
CA GLN A 375 -0.91 -4.80 -2.58
C GLN A 375 -1.67 -3.67 -3.28
N GLN A 376 -2.81 -4.02 -3.89
CA GLN A 376 -3.76 -3.01 -4.35
C GLN A 376 -4.35 -2.25 -3.16
N GLN A 377 -4.67 -0.99 -3.39
CA GLN A 377 -5.24 -0.09 -2.39
C GLN A 377 -6.32 0.78 -3.04
N ASP A 378 -7.15 1.39 -2.20
CA ASP A 378 -8.18 2.31 -2.65
C ASP A 378 -7.59 3.68 -3.04
N ALA A 379 -7.92 4.16 -4.25
CA ALA A 379 -7.45 5.46 -4.74
C ALA A 379 -7.96 6.65 -3.91
N GLN A 380 -9.17 6.55 -3.35
CA GLN A 380 -9.73 7.57 -2.46
C GLN A 380 -9.01 7.59 -1.11
N GLU A 381 -8.70 6.43 -0.54
CA GLU A 381 -7.94 6.37 0.72
C GLU A 381 -6.54 6.94 0.52
N PHE A 382 -5.87 6.61 -0.59
CA PHE A 382 -4.57 7.19 -0.93
C PHE A 382 -4.65 8.71 -1.14
N MET A 383 -5.69 9.21 -1.82
CA MET A 383 -5.92 10.66 -1.95
C MET A 383 -6.08 11.32 -0.58
N SER A 384 -6.91 10.75 0.29
CA SER A 384 -7.12 11.27 1.66
C SER A 384 -5.84 11.24 2.47
N PHE A 385 -5.02 10.19 2.33
CA PHE A 385 -3.70 10.08 2.95
C PHE A 385 -2.79 11.23 2.50
N VAL A 386 -2.65 11.45 1.19
CA VAL A 386 -1.82 12.53 0.65
C VAL A 386 -2.33 13.89 1.11
N ILE A 387 -3.63 14.16 1.00
CA ILE A 387 -4.24 15.43 1.39
C ILE A 387 -4.07 15.71 2.88
N THR A 388 -4.22 14.70 3.75
CA THR A 388 -4.03 14.84 5.20
C THR A 388 -2.59 15.21 5.54
N HIS A 389 -1.61 14.55 4.90
CA HIS A 389 -0.19 14.87 5.11
C HIS A 389 0.16 16.25 4.56
N LEU A 390 -0.33 16.62 3.38
CA LEU A 390 -0.15 17.96 2.84
C LEU A 390 -0.79 19.03 3.73
N HIS A 391 -1.95 18.74 4.34
CA HIS A 391 -2.58 19.64 5.30
C HIS A 391 -1.69 19.86 6.53
N ASP A 392 -1.25 18.81 7.22
CA ASP A 392 -0.42 18.92 8.43
C ASP A 392 0.94 19.58 8.14
N GLU A 393 1.59 19.22 7.03
CA GLU A 393 2.89 19.78 6.64
C GLU A 393 2.81 21.22 6.13
N THR A 394 1.65 21.73 5.72
CA THR A 394 1.50 23.13 5.25
C THR A 394 0.68 24.00 6.19
N ASN A 395 0.12 23.45 7.27
CA ASN A 395 -0.67 24.22 8.22
C ASN A 395 0.22 25.20 9.01
N THR A 396 0.12 26.49 8.66
CA THR A 396 0.83 27.60 9.32
C THR A 396 0.34 27.92 10.73
N ARG A 397 -0.68 27.20 11.21
CA ARG A 397 -1.34 27.36 12.52
C ARG A 397 -1.34 26.06 13.34
N ARG A 398 -0.56 25.05 12.94
CA ARG A 398 -0.52 23.72 13.59
C ARG A 398 -0.06 23.73 15.05
N ASP A 399 0.58 24.82 15.49
CA ASP A 399 1.02 25.07 16.86
C ASP A 399 -0.15 25.39 17.80
N ARG A 400 -1.29 25.82 17.25
CA ARG A 400 -2.46 26.20 18.04
C ARG A 400 -3.30 24.99 18.42
N LYS A 401 -3.64 24.90 19.70
CA LYS A 401 -4.49 23.84 20.26
C LYS A 401 -5.95 24.28 20.31
N GLY A 402 -6.85 23.45 19.79
CA GLY A 402 -8.30 23.69 19.83
C GLY A 402 -9.01 23.20 18.59
N THR A 403 -10.33 23.40 18.57
CA THR A 403 -11.18 23.14 17.41
C THR A 403 -12.05 24.38 17.14
N ALA A 404 -12.49 24.53 15.89
CA ALA A 404 -13.35 25.65 15.49
C ALA A 404 -14.68 25.59 16.27
N ALA A 405 -14.97 26.65 17.03
CA ALA A 405 -16.23 26.76 17.76
C ALA A 405 -17.41 26.92 16.78
N GLN A 406 -18.50 26.20 17.05
CA GLN A 406 -19.75 26.36 16.30
C GLN A 406 -20.35 27.75 16.58
N PRO A 407 -20.69 28.53 15.56
CA PRO A 407 -21.32 29.83 15.72
C PRO A 407 -22.75 29.67 16.24
N ASP A 408 -23.26 30.70 16.90
CA ASP A 408 -24.70 30.76 17.18
C ASP A 408 -25.47 30.97 15.86
N THR A 409 -26.52 30.19 15.66
CA THR A 409 -27.38 30.22 14.47
C THR A 409 -28.77 30.76 14.76
N LYS A 410 -29.10 31.06 16.03
CA LYS A 410 -30.41 31.60 16.43
C LYS A 410 -30.54 33.09 16.16
N HIS A 411 -29.44 33.84 16.29
CA HIS A 411 -29.45 35.31 16.21
C HIS A 411 -28.82 35.88 14.94
N GLN A 412 -28.51 35.03 13.93
CA GLN A 412 -27.93 35.48 12.67
C GLN A 412 -28.29 34.55 11.51
N SER A 413 -28.09 35.03 10.27
CA SER A 413 -28.29 34.22 9.07
C SER A 413 -27.26 33.09 8.97
N LEU A 414 -27.64 32.00 8.30
CA LEU A 414 -26.76 30.84 8.10
C LEU A 414 -25.49 31.20 7.32
N VAL A 415 -25.57 32.13 6.36
CA VAL A 415 -24.39 32.62 5.62
C VAL A 415 -23.41 33.31 6.57
N LYS A 416 -23.89 34.18 7.46
CA LYS A 416 -23.02 34.88 8.42
C LYS A 416 -22.42 33.90 9.43
N ALA A 417 -23.21 32.95 9.91
CA ALA A 417 -22.71 31.86 10.75
C ALA A 417 -21.64 31.03 10.04
N ALA A 418 -21.84 30.66 8.77
CA ALA A 418 -20.87 29.93 7.97
C ALA A 418 -19.54 30.68 7.82
N VAL A 419 -19.60 32.00 7.55
CA VAL A 419 -18.41 32.86 7.49
C VAL A 419 -17.70 32.93 8.85
N GLN A 420 -18.45 33.07 9.94
CA GLN A 420 -17.89 33.07 11.28
C GLN A 420 -17.22 31.73 11.62
N TYR A 421 -17.87 30.60 11.31
CA TYR A 421 -17.28 29.28 11.50
C TYR A 421 -15.97 29.15 10.71
N TRP A 422 -15.96 29.61 9.46
CA TRP A 422 -14.76 29.58 8.62
C TRP A 422 -13.62 30.44 9.18
N GLN A 423 -13.93 31.62 9.73
CA GLN A 423 -12.96 32.43 10.45
C GLN A 423 -12.37 31.69 11.65
N ASN A 424 -13.23 31.09 12.49
CA ASN A 424 -12.80 30.25 13.62
C ASN A 424 -11.93 29.07 13.16
N HIS A 425 -12.27 28.43 12.03
CA HIS A 425 -11.47 27.36 11.44
C HIS A 425 -10.08 27.85 11.02
N LEU A 426 -10.00 29.01 10.36
CA LEU A 426 -8.74 29.61 9.92
C LEU A 426 -7.83 30.07 11.06
N GLU A 427 -8.35 30.20 12.28
CA GLU A 427 -7.52 30.45 13.47
C GLU A 427 -6.61 29.26 13.80
N TYR A 428 -7.06 28.03 13.53
CA TYR A 428 -6.34 26.79 13.84
C TYR A 428 -5.78 26.09 12.59
N ASN A 429 -6.39 26.34 11.42
CA ASN A 429 -6.11 25.61 10.20
C ASN A 429 -5.88 26.57 9.03
N ARG A 430 -4.64 26.66 8.55
CA ARG A 430 -4.30 27.45 7.38
C ARG A 430 -3.21 26.76 6.57
N SER A 431 -3.66 25.84 5.71
CA SER A 431 -2.85 24.98 4.84
C SER A 431 -3.10 25.24 3.35
N ILE A 432 -2.33 24.55 2.49
CA ILE A 432 -2.61 24.51 1.04
C ILE A 432 -3.97 23.85 0.75
N VAL A 433 -4.39 22.90 1.57
CA VAL A 433 -5.66 22.19 1.41
C VAL A 433 -6.84 23.10 1.76
N ASP A 434 -6.72 23.90 2.83
CA ASP A 434 -7.74 24.90 3.22
C ASP A 434 -7.99 25.94 2.12
N ARG A 435 -6.94 26.27 1.37
CA ARG A 435 -7.03 27.21 0.25
C ARG A 435 -7.79 26.63 -0.95
N TYR A 436 -7.49 25.39 -1.35
CA TYR A 436 -7.97 24.86 -2.63
C TYR A 436 -9.13 23.86 -2.51
N TRP A 437 -9.10 22.95 -1.53
CA TRP A 437 -10.00 21.78 -1.48
C TRP A 437 -11.04 21.84 -0.36
N ARG A 438 -10.77 22.57 0.72
CA ARG A 438 -11.62 22.56 1.92
C ARG A 438 -12.93 23.31 1.69
N GLY A 439 -14.03 22.58 1.61
CA GLY A 439 -15.39 23.09 1.66
C GLY A 439 -15.94 23.14 3.08
N LEU A 440 -17.19 23.61 3.19
CA LEU A 440 -17.96 23.55 4.44
C LEU A 440 -19.32 22.92 4.15
N GLU A 441 -19.64 21.87 4.90
CA GLU A 441 -20.93 21.21 4.92
C GLU A 441 -21.74 21.72 6.13
N LEU A 442 -23.05 21.84 5.95
CA LEU A 442 -24.04 22.16 6.97
C LEU A 442 -24.95 20.95 7.16
N SER A 443 -24.84 20.31 8.33
CA SER A 443 -25.78 19.31 8.81
C SER A 443 -26.94 20.00 9.52
N THR A 444 -28.16 19.77 9.04
CA THR A 444 -29.40 20.31 9.62
C THR A 444 -30.23 19.16 10.18
N VAL A 445 -30.46 19.16 11.49
CA VAL A 445 -31.33 18.20 12.17
C VAL A 445 -32.64 18.88 12.54
N GLU A 446 -33.76 18.40 12.01
CA GLU A 446 -35.11 18.89 12.31
C GLU A 446 -35.90 17.85 13.10
N CYS A 447 -36.36 18.22 14.30
CA CYS A 447 -37.23 17.36 15.12
C CYS A 447 -38.64 17.24 14.52
N PHE A 448 -39.22 16.04 14.48
CA PHE A 448 -40.58 15.84 13.93
C PHE A 448 -41.72 16.27 14.85
N GLU A 449 -41.44 16.52 16.12
CA GLU A 449 -42.47 16.90 17.09
C GLU A 449 -42.52 18.42 17.30
N CYS A 450 -41.39 19.06 17.58
CA CYS A 450 -41.32 20.50 17.82
C CYS A 450 -40.83 21.32 16.63
N HIS A 451 -40.42 20.68 15.52
CA HIS A 451 -39.85 21.33 14.33
C HIS A 451 -38.64 22.25 14.60
N THR A 452 -38.00 22.11 15.77
CA THR A 452 -36.77 22.84 16.07
C THR A 452 -35.65 22.32 15.18
N ARG A 453 -34.93 23.24 14.53
CA ARG A 453 -33.77 22.94 13.67
C ARG A 453 -32.47 23.23 14.41
N THR A 454 -31.56 22.26 14.38
CA THR A 454 -30.19 22.39 14.86
C THR A 454 -29.23 22.34 13.68
N TYR A 455 -28.29 23.28 13.65
CA TYR A 455 -27.33 23.48 12.56
C TYR A 455 -25.92 23.19 13.06
N GLN A 456 -25.16 22.40 12.29
CA GLN A 456 -23.75 22.13 12.57
C GLN A 456 -22.91 22.25 11.30
N PHE A 457 -21.84 23.04 11.38
CA PHE A 457 -20.90 23.24 10.29
C PHE A 457 -19.71 22.29 10.40
N ASN A 458 -19.37 21.58 9.33
CA ASN A 458 -18.27 20.62 9.29
C ASN A 458 -17.38 20.86 8.05
N PRO A 459 -16.05 20.96 8.20
CA PRO A 459 -15.15 21.05 7.05
C PRO A 459 -15.13 19.74 6.26
N ILE A 460 -15.06 19.84 4.94
CA ILE A 460 -15.03 18.67 4.04
C ILE A 460 -13.95 18.85 2.96
N ASP A 461 -13.35 17.73 2.52
CA ASP A 461 -12.37 17.70 1.42
C ASP A 461 -12.89 17.04 0.15
N VAL A 462 -13.80 16.09 0.35
CA VAL A 462 -14.39 15.27 -0.70
C VAL A 462 -15.87 15.16 -0.42
N VAL A 463 -16.67 14.98 -1.47
CA VAL A 463 -18.12 14.75 -1.39
C VAL A 463 -18.39 13.28 -1.69
N PRO A 464 -18.62 12.45 -0.65
CA PRO A 464 -18.80 11.03 -0.84
C PRO A 464 -20.27 10.70 -1.13
N VAL A 465 -20.58 10.43 -2.39
CA VAL A 465 -21.93 10.11 -2.81
C VAL A 465 -22.13 8.60 -3.01
N THR A 466 -23.25 8.09 -2.50
CA THR A 466 -23.56 6.65 -2.58
C THR A 466 -24.16 6.31 -3.94
N VAL A 467 -23.64 5.25 -4.57
CA VAL A 467 -24.15 4.78 -5.86
C VAL A 467 -24.91 3.48 -5.67
N GLY A 468 -26.24 3.53 -5.81
CA GLY A 468 -27.09 2.35 -5.64
C GLY A 468 -26.78 1.21 -6.62
N MET A 469 -27.20 -0.01 -6.26
CA MET A 469 -27.20 -1.17 -7.16
C MET A 469 -28.38 -1.04 -8.14
N GLY A 470 -28.13 -0.84 -9.42
CA GLY A 470 -29.21 -0.80 -10.41
C GLY A 470 -29.00 0.13 -11.59
N ARG A 471 -30.04 0.90 -11.93
CA ARG A 471 -30.09 1.77 -13.11
C ARG A 471 -29.09 2.92 -12.99
N GLY A 472 -28.59 3.37 -14.13
CA GLY A 472 -27.79 4.60 -14.21
C GLY A 472 -28.53 5.83 -13.69
N MET A 473 -27.76 6.76 -13.17
CA MET A 473 -28.24 8.02 -12.59
C MET A 473 -27.45 9.21 -13.14
N THR A 474 -27.97 10.42 -12.99
CA THR A 474 -27.17 11.63 -13.19
C THR A 474 -26.47 12.04 -11.89
N LEU A 475 -25.41 12.83 -12.00
CA LEU A 475 -24.70 13.36 -10.83
C LEU A 475 -25.64 14.19 -9.94
N GLU A 476 -26.57 14.95 -10.53
CA GLU A 476 -27.58 15.72 -9.79
C GLU A 476 -28.50 14.81 -8.99
N GLN A 477 -28.94 13.68 -9.55
CA GLN A 477 -29.78 12.73 -8.82
C GLN A 477 -29.06 12.10 -7.63
N VAL A 478 -27.77 11.81 -7.79
CA VAL A 478 -26.94 11.22 -6.73
C VAL A 478 -26.61 12.27 -5.65
N LEU A 479 -26.41 13.54 -6.01
CA LEU A 479 -26.26 14.66 -5.08
C LEU A 479 -27.58 15.02 -4.38
N ASP A 480 -28.72 14.90 -5.08
CA ASP A 480 -30.05 15.04 -4.49
C ASP A 480 -30.25 13.98 -3.41
N GLN A 481 -29.81 12.73 -3.64
CA GLN A 481 -29.82 11.68 -2.61
C GLN A 481 -28.87 11.96 -1.44
N TYR A 482 -27.67 12.48 -1.74
CA TYR A 482 -26.69 12.87 -0.71
C TYR A 482 -27.23 13.95 0.23
N THR A 483 -27.97 14.92 -0.32
CA THR A 483 -28.55 16.04 0.44
C THR A 483 -29.94 15.72 1.01
N SER A 484 -30.66 14.76 0.44
CA SER A 484 -31.94 14.26 0.97
C SER A 484 -31.68 13.50 2.26
N GLY A 485 -31.98 14.16 3.37
CA GLY A 485 -31.60 13.69 4.70
C GLY A 485 -32.08 12.30 5.10
N ASN A 486 -31.39 11.71 6.07
CA ASN A 486 -31.76 10.44 6.71
C ASN A 486 -32.67 10.69 7.92
N ILE A 487 -33.54 9.72 8.23
CA ILE A 487 -34.38 9.75 9.44
C ILE A 487 -33.61 9.13 10.60
N ILE A 488 -33.49 9.88 11.70
CA ILE A 488 -32.95 9.43 12.98
C ILE A 488 -34.13 9.10 13.88
N ASN A 489 -34.23 7.86 14.36
CA ASN A 489 -35.38 7.42 15.18
C ASN A 489 -35.27 7.79 16.66
N ASP A 490 -34.04 7.86 17.20
CA ASP A 490 -33.76 8.07 18.63
C ASP A 490 -33.00 9.39 18.87
N PHE A 491 -33.44 10.48 18.26
CA PHE A 491 -32.83 11.81 18.43
C PHE A 491 -33.28 12.44 19.76
N HIS A 492 -32.33 12.72 20.66
CA HIS A 492 -32.61 13.43 21.90
C HIS A 492 -32.73 14.93 21.63
N CYS A 493 -33.96 15.44 21.62
CA CYS A 493 -34.22 16.84 21.31
C CYS A 493 -34.04 17.73 22.56
N ASP A 494 -33.21 18.77 22.47
CA ASP A 494 -33.00 19.73 23.57
C ASP A 494 -34.29 20.46 23.99
N HIS A 495 -35.21 20.65 23.05
CA HIS A 495 -36.49 21.33 23.30
C HIS A 495 -37.54 20.38 23.89
N CYS A 496 -37.71 19.18 23.32
CA CYS A 496 -38.66 18.19 23.86
C CYS A 496 -38.15 17.49 25.14
N ARG A 497 -36.83 17.44 25.34
CA ARG A 497 -36.13 16.76 26.45
C ARG A 497 -36.39 15.25 26.55
N HIS A 498 -36.77 14.61 25.44
CA HIS A 498 -36.88 13.16 25.33
C HIS A 498 -36.48 12.68 23.93
N PRO A 499 -36.22 11.37 23.74
CA PRO A 499 -35.98 10.78 22.43
C PRO A 499 -37.19 10.97 21.50
N THR A 500 -36.92 11.42 20.28
CA THR A 500 -37.90 11.68 19.23
C THR A 500 -37.33 11.28 17.87
N ARG A 501 -38.18 11.23 16.85
CA ARG A 501 -37.73 11.11 15.47
C ARG A 501 -37.30 12.47 14.93
N ALA A 502 -36.22 12.51 14.15
CA ALA A 502 -35.74 13.71 13.49
C ALA A 502 -35.26 13.41 12.07
N GLN A 503 -35.24 14.42 11.21
CA GLN A 503 -34.65 14.34 9.88
C GLN A 503 -33.31 15.09 9.87
N GLN A 504 -32.23 14.40 9.51
CA GLN A 504 -30.92 14.99 9.32
C GLN A 504 -30.64 15.15 7.83
N SER A 505 -30.59 16.38 7.34
CA SER A 505 -30.25 16.72 5.95
C SER A 505 -28.89 17.42 5.85
N LEU A 506 -28.27 17.33 4.67
CA LEU A 506 -26.98 17.94 4.39
C LEU A 506 -27.13 19.01 3.30
N SER A 507 -26.37 20.09 3.43
CA SER A 507 -26.22 21.13 2.42
C SER A 507 -24.81 21.70 2.47
N PHE A 508 -24.38 22.44 1.45
CA PHE A 508 -23.08 23.11 1.47
C PHE A 508 -23.24 24.54 1.98
N ALA A 509 -22.31 24.97 2.83
CA ALA A 509 -22.23 26.33 3.36
C ALA A 509 -21.01 27.10 2.82
N ARG A 510 -20.04 26.41 2.23
CA ARG A 510 -18.89 26.99 1.51
C ARG A 510 -18.42 26.03 0.44
N PHE A 511 -18.20 26.53 -0.77
CA PHE A 511 -17.73 25.74 -1.91
C PHE A 511 -16.24 25.99 -2.21
N PRO A 512 -15.40 24.95 -2.28
CA PRO A 512 -13.97 25.10 -2.54
C PRO A 512 -13.68 25.42 -4.02
N SER A 513 -12.49 25.92 -4.34
CA SER A 513 -12.11 26.15 -5.75
C SER A 513 -11.91 24.85 -6.52
N LEU A 514 -11.43 23.81 -5.83
CA LEU A 514 -11.32 22.44 -6.31
C LEU A 514 -12.26 21.54 -5.50
N LEU A 515 -13.11 20.79 -6.19
CA LEU A 515 -14.09 19.90 -5.58
C LEU A 515 -13.85 18.47 -6.07
N CYS A 516 -13.80 17.50 -5.17
CA CYS A 516 -13.72 16.08 -5.51
C CYS A 516 -15.01 15.37 -5.11
N VAL A 517 -15.67 14.71 -6.06
CA VAL A 517 -16.81 13.83 -5.80
C VAL A 517 -16.33 12.39 -5.86
N VAL A 518 -16.59 11.65 -4.78
CA VAL A 518 -16.24 10.23 -4.65
C VAL A 518 -17.50 9.40 -4.80
N PHE A 519 -17.50 8.48 -5.77
CA PHE A 519 -18.59 7.55 -5.98
C PHE A 519 -18.40 6.31 -5.10
N ARG A 520 -19.08 6.25 -3.95
CA ARG A 520 -19.10 5.07 -3.06
C ARG A 520 -19.88 3.94 -3.72
N ARG A 521 -19.16 3.11 -4.47
CA ARG A 521 -19.69 2.00 -5.28
C ARG A 521 -19.64 0.66 -4.59
N PHE A 522 -18.87 0.50 -3.53
CA PHE A 522 -18.70 -0.78 -2.84
C PHE A 522 -19.70 -0.88 -1.69
N HIS A 523 -20.58 -1.87 -1.75
CA HIS A 523 -21.62 -2.12 -0.76
C HIS A 523 -21.40 -3.46 -0.09
N TYR A 524 -21.43 -3.47 1.23
CA TYR A 524 -21.33 -4.70 2.01
C TYR A 524 -22.70 -5.37 2.08
N GLN A 525 -22.79 -6.61 1.58
CA GLN A 525 -24.02 -7.39 1.69
C GLN A 525 -23.97 -8.24 2.97
N HIS A 526 -24.75 -7.82 3.98
CA HIS A 526 -24.79 -8.47 5.30
C HIS A 526 -25.10 -9.97 5.24
N ASP A 527 -25.89 -10.40 4.25
CA ASP A 527 -26.34 -11.80 4.13
C ASP A 527 -25.25 -12.75 3.62
N SER A 528 -24.31 -12.28 2.80
CA SER A 528 -23.29 -13.12 2.16
C SER A 528 -21.87 -12.83 2.62
N SER A 529 -21.67 -11.85 3.51
CA SER A 529 -20.34 -11.33 3.89
C SER A 529 -19.49 -10.90 2.69
N ASP A 530 -20.15 -10.55 1.57
CA ASP A 530 -19.50 -10.27 0.30
C ASP A 530 -19.60 -8.78 -0.05
N LEU A 531 -18.55 -8.26 -0.68
CA LEU A 531 -18.45 -6.88 -1.10
C LEU A 531 -18.82 -6.78 -2.58
N ARG A 532 -19.89 -6.05 -2.90
CA ARG A 532 -20.33 -5.88 -4.28
C ARG A 532 -20.08 -4.46 -4.77
N LYS A 533 -19.47 -4.33 -5.94
CA LYS A 533 -19.29 -3.06 -6.65
C LYS A 533 -20.50 -2.74 -7.54
N SER A 534 -21.05 -1.52 -7.41
CA SER A 534 -22.04 -0.97 -8.31
C SER A 534 -21.39 -0.51 -9.61
N THR A 535 -21.83 -1.11 -10.72
CA THR A 535 -21.43 -0.73 -12.09
C THR A 535 -22.48 0.17 -12.76
N ALA A 536 -23.37 0.80 -11.98
CA ALA A 536 -24.35 1.75 -12.48
C ALA A 536 -23.62 2.97 -13.10
N PRO A 537 -23.90 3.34 -14.36
CA PRO A 537 -23.30 4.53 -14.95
C PRO A 537 -23.79 5.78 -14.23
N ILE A 538 -22.88 6.73 -14.03
CA ILE A 538 -23.22 8.07 -13.55
C ILE A 538 -22.83 9.05 -14.63
N THR A 539 -23.78 9.90 -15.04
CA THR A 539 -23.61 10.87 -16.14
C THR A 539 -23.64 12.29 -15.60
N TRP A 540 -22.87 13.20 -16.22
CA TRP A 540 -22.83 14.63 -15.89
C TRP A 540 -22.28 15.42 -17.08
N ASP A 541 -22.41 16.74 -17.06
CA ASP A 541 -21.74 17.63 -18.03
C ASP A 541 -20.31 17.93 -17.57
N PHE A 542 -19.31 17.47 -18.34
CA PHE A 542 -17.89 17.69 -18.07
C PHE A 542 -17.48 19.17 -18.08
N ASN A 543 -18.17 20.04 -18.80
CA ASN A 543 -17.82 21.44 -18.97
C ASN A 543 -18.62 22.38 -18.07
N ASP A 544 -19.78 21.93 -17.60
CA ASP A 544 -20.68 22.78 -16.85
C ASP A 544 -21.64 22.03 -15.93
N THR A 545 -21.19 21.76 -14.70
CA THR A 545 -22.04 21.23 -13.63
C THR A 545 -22.40 22.34 -12.65
N ASP A 546 -23.68 22.53 -12.36
CA ASP A 546 -24.17 23.54 -11.41
C ASP A 546 -24.45 22.96 -10.03
N PHE A 547 -23.62 23.31 -9.04
CA PHE A 547 -23.81 22.91 -7.64
C PHE A 547 -24.62 23.94 -6.83
N THR A 548 -25.08 25.04 -7.45
CA THR A 548 -25.72 26.16 -6.74
C THR A 548 -26.94 25.75 -5.93
N ARG A 549 -27.70 24.76 -6.41
CA ARG A 549 -28.90 24.27 -5.73
C ARG A 549 -28.62 23.60 -4.37
N TYR A 550 -27.38 23.18 -4.13
CA TYR A 550 -26.97 22.52 -2.89
C TYR A 550 -26.38 23.51 -1.87
N PHE A 551 -26.26 24.80 -2.23
CA PHE A 551 -25.79 25.84 -1.33
C PHE A 551 -26.89 26.33 -0.39
N LEU A 552 -26.78 25.94 0.88
CA LEU A 552 -27.71 26.23 1.97
C LEU A 552 -29.18 25.84 1.67
N PRO A 553 -30.00 25.64 2.71
CA PRO A 553 -31.42 25.34 2.50
C PRO A 553 -32.17 26.50 1.80
N PRO A 554 -33.10 26.24 0.88
CA PRO A 554 -33.98 27.25 0.30
C PRO A 554 -34.70 28.06 1.40
N GLY A 555 -34.82 29.39 1.22
CA GLY A 555 -35.42 30.30 2.22
C GLY A 555 -34.44 30.85 3.26
N SER A 556 -33.26 30.24 3.45
CA SER A 556 -32.16 30.86 4.22
C SER A 556 -31.36 31.90 3.42
N ARG A 557 -31.73 32.08 2.15
CA ARG A 557 -31.09 32.95 1.15
C ARG A 557 -31.64 34.38 1.14
N GLU A 558 -32.77 34.64 1.79
CA GLU A 558 -33.46 35.93 1.65
C GLU A 558 -32.86 37.03 2.55
N SER A 559 -32.49 38.13 1.88
CA SER A 559 -32.08 39.45 2.40
C SER A 559 -30.69 39.56 3.07
N SER A 560 -29.63 39.23 2.32
CA SER A 560 -28.34 39.90 2.48
C SER A 560 -28.37 41.32 1.91
N SER A 561 -29.30 42.17 2.35
CA SER A 561 -29.21 43.61 2.08
C SER A 561 -28.12 44.21 2.99
N GLY A 562 -26.85 43.99 2.64
CA GLY A 562 -25.69 44.65 3.27
C GLY A 562 -24.52 43.76 3.71
N PHE A 563 -24.62 42.42 3.59
CA PHE A 563 -23.49 41.53 3.87
C PHE A 563 -23.15 40.73 2.61
N ASP A 564 -22.18 41.24 1.84
CA ASP A 564 -21.57 40.49 0.75
C ASP A 564 -20.30 39.82 1.31
N PRO A 565 -20.27 38.49 1.46
CA PRO A 565 -19.04 37.80 1.84
C PRO A 565 -17.95 38.12 0.81
N MET A 566 -16.87 38.74 1.25
CA MET A 566 -15.71 39.03 0.38
C MET A 566 -15.08 37.77 -0.22
N ASP A 567 -15.33 36.58 0.35
CA ASP A 567 -14.87 35.31 -0.19
C ASP A 567 -15.90 34.72 -1.17
N PRO A 568 -15.57 34.60 -2.48
CA PRO A 568 -16.45 34.01 -3.49
C PRO A 568 -16.94 32.60 -3.12
N ALA A 569 -16.25 31.89 -2.23
CA ALA A 569 -16.65 30.57 -1.73
C ALA A 569 -18.02 30.54 -1.02
N PHE A 570 -18.56 31.69 -0.61
CA PHE A 570 -19.89 31.84 0.00
C PHE A 570 -20.93 32.49 -0.92
N THR A 571 -20.52 32.94 -2.11
CA THR A 571 -21.41 33.68 -3.02
C THR A 571 -21.53 32.92 -4.34
N GLY A 572 -22.75 32.48 -4.66
CA GLY A 572 -23.05 31.78 -5.91
C GLY A 572 -23.07 32.73 -7.13
N PRO A 573 -23.13 32.18 -8.36
CA PRO A 573 -23.33 30.76 -8.67
C PRO A 573 -22.08 29.90 -8.45
N PHE A 574 -22.31 28.61 -8.22
CA PHE A 574 -21.31 27.57 -7.96
C PHE A 574 -21.25 26.60 -9.14
N ARG A 575 -20.80 27.10 -10.30
CA ARG A 575 -20.63 26.30 -11.52
C ARG A 575 -19.20 25.77 -11.63
N TYR A 576 -19.09 24.51 -12.01
CA TYR A 576 -17.84 23.78 -12.09
C TYR A 576 -17.66 23.11 -13.44
N GLU A 577 -16.41 22.81 -13.78
CA GLU A 577 -16.05 21.94 -14.90
C GLU A 577 -15.12 20.83 -14.40
N ALA A 578 -15.33 19.62 -14.90
CA ALA A 578 -14.48 18.48 -14.61
C ALA A 578 -13.12 18.66 -15.31
N TYR A 579 -12.03 18.39 -14.59
CA TYR A 579 -10.68 18.41 -15.16
C TYR A 579 -9.93 17.09 -14.94
N ALA A 580 -10.37 16.22 -14.05
CA ALA A 580 -9.83 14.88 -13.92
C ALA A 580 -10.91 13.87 -13.51
N VAL A 581 -10.78 12.63 -13.97
CA VAL A 581 -11.64 11.51 -13.59
C VAL A 581 -10.78 10.28 -13.36
N ILE A 582 -10.84 9.70 -12.17
CA ILE A 582 -10.25 8.40 -11.89
C ILE A 582 -11.32 7.34 -12.15
N VAL A 583 -10.98 6.37 -12.99
CA VAL A 583 -11.85 5.26 -13.38
C VAL A 583 -11.28 3.97 -12.81
N HIS A 584 -12.15 3.14 -12.26
CA HIS A 584 -11.79 1.85 -11.68
C HIS A 584 -12.43 0.71 -12.46
N THR A 585 -11.61 -0.25 -12.91
CA THR A 585 -12.02 -1.55 -13.48
C THR A 585 -11.77 -2.63 -12.43
N GLY A 586 -12.56 -3.71 -12.38
CA GLY A 586 -12.45 -4.75 -11.34
C GLY A 586 -13.67 -4.77 -10.42
N SER A 587 -13.90 -5.93 -9.78
CA SER A 587 -15.07 -6.19 -8.93
C SER A 587 -14.90 -5.75 -7.47
N ARG A 588 -13.66 -5.57 -6.99
CA ARG A 588 -13.33 -5.24 -5.61
C ARG A 588 -12.26 -4.16 -5.53
N THR A 589 -12.04 -3.56 -4.37
CA THR A 589 -10.99 -2.55 -4.13
C THR A 589 -9.58 -3.15 -4.06
N ASP A 590 -9.48 -4.43 -3.69
CA ASP A 590 -8.24 -5.23 -3.59
C ASP A 590 -7.83 -5.90 -4.91
N ASN A 591 -8.71 -5.89 -5.92
CA ASN A 591 -8.47 -6.47 -7.23
C ASN A 591 -9.20 -5.70 -8.34
N GLY A 592 -8.42 -4.93 -9.07
CA GLY A 592 -8.85 -4.05 -10.14
C GLY A 592 -7.70 -3.28 -10.76
N HIS A 593 -8.05 -2.22 -11.49
CA HIS A 593 -7.11 -1.34 -12.16
C HIS A 593 -7.65 0.08 -12.22
N TYR A 594 -6.80 1.04 -11.85
CA TYR A 594 -7.12 2.46 -11.90
C TYR A 594 -6.44 3.12 -13.10
N LEU A 595 -7.18 4.01 -13.77
CA LEU A 595 -6.65 4.91 -14.78
C LEU A 595 -7.22 6.31 -14.56
N ALA A 596 -6.55 7.33 -15.06
CA ALA A 596 -7.00 8.72 -14.95
C ALA A 596 -7.24 9.33 -16.33
N TYR A 597 -8.38 10.00 -16.50
CA TYR A 597 -8.57 10.97 -17.57
C TYR A 597 -8.25 12.35 -17.00
N VAL A 598 -7.40 13.12 -17.66
CA VAL A 598 -7.01 14.47 -17.22
C VAL A 598 -7.14 15.45 -18.37
N ARG A 599 -7.75 16.61 -18.12
CA ARG A 599 -7.96 17.64 -19.15
C ARG A 599 -6.62 18.27 -19.52
N ASP A 600 -6.41 18.46 -20.82
CA ASP A 600 -5.21 19.12 -21.32
C ASP A 600 -5.28 20.62 -21.03
N SER A 601 -4.56 21.07 -20.00
CA SER A 601 -4.47 22.49 -19.63
C SER A 601 -3.59 23.32 -20.57
N THR A 602 -2.79 22.67 -21.43
CA THR A 602 -1.94 23.34 -22.42
C THR A 602 -2.68 23.65 -23.71
N SER A 603 -3.74 22.89 -24.00
CA SER A 603 -4.64 23.14 -25.12
C SER A 603 -5.67 24.22 -24.78
N HIS A 604 -6.04 25.01 -25.77
CA HIS A 604 -7.20 25.93 -25.66
C HIS A 604 -8.53 25.21 -25.92
N ASP A 605 -8.48 23.92 -26.31
CA ASP A 605 -9.65 23.10 -26.58
C ASP A 605 -10.21 22.50 -25.28
N PRO A 606 -11.45 22.85 -24.86
CA PRO A 606 -12.06 22.33 -23.63
C PRO A 606 -12.37 20.83 -23.69
N TYR A 607 -12.36 20.24 -24.89
CA TYR A 607 -12.63 18.82 -25.12
C TYR A 607 -11.35 17.99 -25.24
N ALA A 608 -10.16 18.60 -25.15
CA ALA A 608 -8.89 17.87 -25.20
C ALA A 608 -8.53 17.28 -23.83
N TRP A 609 -8.34 15.97 -23.79
CA TRP A 609 -7.99 15.22 -22.59
C TRP A 609 -6.86 14.23 -22.87
N PHE A 610 -6.21 13.77 -21.81
CA PHE A 610 -5.30 12.63 -21.82
C PHE A 610 -5.92 11.48 -21.03
N CYS A 611 -5.83 10.27 -21.58
CA CYS A 611 -6.04 9.02 -20.86
C CYS A 611 -4.68 8.50 -20.38
N CYS A 612 -4.46 8.59 -19.07
CA CYS A 612 -3.27 8.17 -18.35
C CYS A 612 -3.51 6.78 -17.75
N ASN A 613 -2.97 5.76 -18.42
CA ASN A 613 -2.98 4.38 -17.96
C ASN A 613 -1.53 3.97 -17.63
N ASP A 614 -1.12 4.27 -16.40
CA ASP A 614 0.25 4.10 -15.92
C ASP A 614 1.26 4.76 -16.87
N SER A 615 2.17 3.98 -17.46
CA SER A 615 3.21 4.47 -18.38
C SER A 615 2.65 4.94 -19.72
N ARG A 616 1.45 4.48 -20.09
CA ARG A 616 0.83 4.81 -21.38
C ARG A 616 -0.10 6.00 -21.25
N VAL A 617 0.27 7.10 -21.88
CA VAL A 617 -0.56 8.31 -22.01
C VAL A 617 -1.02 8.46 -23.45
N THR A 618 -2.33 8.65 -23.66
CA THR A 618 -2.93 8.82 -24.99
C THR A 618 -3.83 10.04 -25.00
N LYS A 619 -3.88 10.77 -26.13
CA LYS A 619 -4.80 11.89 -26.31
C LYS A 619 -6.20 11.37 -26.64
N VAL A 620 -7.22 11.92 -26.01
CA VAL A 620 -8.63 11.58 -26.21
C VAL A 620 -9.49 12.84 -26.20
N ARG A 621 -10.71 12.76 -26.74
CA ARG A 621 -11.71 13.83 -26.67
C ARG A 621 -12.85 13.42 -25.76
N ILE A 622 -13.30 14.32 -24.89
CA ILE A 622 -14.41 14.04 -23.95
C ILE A 622 -15.41 15.19 -23.98
N GLY A 623 -16.67 14.86 -24.28
CA GLY A 623 -17.82 15.78 -24.24
C GLY A 623 -17.95 16.67 -25.48
N SER A 624 -17.30 16.32 -26.59
CA SER A 624 -17.34 17.04 -27.87
C SER A 624 -18.54 16.67 -28.75
N GLY A 625 -19.11 15.47 -28.59
CA GLY A 625 -20.11 14.89 -29.49
C GLY A 625 -19.54 14.40 -30.83
N ASP A 626 -18.23 14.51 -31.06
CA ASP A 626 -17.54 14.06 -32.26
C ASP A 626 -17.43 12.53 -32.32
N ARG A 627 -17.05 11.97 -33.48
CA ARG A 627 -16.82 10.52 -33.65
C ARG A 627 -15.74 9.94 -32.73
N ASP A 628 -14.78 10.77 -32.32
CA ASP A 628 -13.66 10.39 -31.45
C ASP A 628 -13.92 10.71 -29.97
N ASP A 629 -15.17 11.06 -29.61
CA ASP A 629 -15.57 11.34 -28.23
C ASP A 629 -15.73 10.05 -27.43
N VAL A 630 -14.96 9.94 -26.35
CA VAL A 630 -14.97 8.78 -25.45
C VAL A 630 -15.81 9.01 -24.19
N GLN A 631 -16.67 10.03 -24.13
CA GLN A 631 -17.48 10.34 -22.93
C GLN A 631 -18.28 9.14 -22.41
N GLU A 632 -18.90 8.36 -23.29
CA GLU A 632 -19.69 7.19 -22.91
C GLU A 632 -18.80 6.11 -22.29
N GLU A 633 -17.57 5.95 -22.80
CA GLU A 633 -16.59 5.02 -22.25
C GLU A 633 -16.10 5.44 -20.85
N VAL A 634 -16.07 6.75 -20.57
CA VAL A 634 -15.75 7.29 -19.25
C VAL A 634 -16.87 7.00 -18.26
N PHE A 635 -18.14 7.19 -18.66
CA PHE A 635 -19.29 6.92 -17.80
C PHE A 635 -19.48 5.43 -17.50
N LYS A 636 -19.26 4.58 -18.51
CA LYS A 636 -19.18 3.14 -18.35
C LYS A 636 -18.58 2.48 -19.60
N SER A 637 -17.55 1.66 -19.39
CA SER A 637 -16.98 0.83 -20.45
C SER A 637 -16.96 -0.63 -20.03
N GLY A 638 -17.29 -1.53 -20.97
CA GLY A 638 -17.36 -2.96 -20.70
C GLY A 638 -18.31 -3.32 -19.55
N ARG A 639 -17.92 -4.31 -18.74
CA ARG A 639 -18.76 -4.86 -17.66
C ARG A 639 -18.68 -4.05 -16.37
N ASP A 640 -17.50 -3.54 -16.03
CA ASP A 640 -17.16 -3.10 -14.68
C ASP A 640 -16.24 -1.87 -14.60
N ARG A 641 -15.84 -1.28 -15.74
CA ARG A 641 -15.09 -0.01 -15.77
C ARG A 641 -16.06 1.15 -15.61
N VAL A 642 -15.94 1.86 -14.49
CA VAL A 642 -16.84 2.97 -14.11
C VAL A 642 -16.06 4.07 -13.38
N PRO A 643 -16.52 5.34 -13.43
CA PRO A 643 -15.84 6.44 -12.78
C PRO A 643 -15.92 6.28 -11.26
N TYR A 644 -14.81 6.51 -10.57
CA TYR A 644 -14.68 6.33 -9.13
C TYR A 644 -14.50 7.66 -8.39
N LEU A 645 -13.61 8.54 -8.89
CA LEU A 645 -13.46 9.92 -8.39
C LEU A 645 -13.59 10.88 -9.57
N VAL A 646 -14.26 12.00 -9.37
CA VAL A 646 -14.33 13.10 -10.35
C VAL A 646 -13.88 14.39 -9.68
N PHE A 647 -12.98 15.08 -10.35
CA PHE A 647 -12.38 16.32 -9.90
C PHE A 647 -12.87 17.49 -10.73
N PHE A 648 -13.37 18.50 -10.03
CA PHE A 648 -14.02 19.68 -10.57
C PHE A 648 -13.27 20.93 -10.17
N ARG A 649 -13.16 21.89 -11.09
CA ARG A 649 -12.66 23.24 -10.80
C ARG A 649 -13.78 24.25 -10.95
N ARG A 650 -13.82 25.25 -10.08
CA ARG A 650 -14.84 26.31 -10.11
C ARG A 650 -14.59 27.25 -11.29
N LYS A 651 -15.65 27.54 -12.05
CA LYS A 651 -15.60 28.50 -13.16
C LYS A 651 -15.66 29.92 -12.61
N GLY A 652 -14.89 30.84 -13.21
CA GLY A 652 -14.95 32.27 -12.89
C GLY A 652 -14.08 32.75 -11.73
N MET A 653 -13.31 31.88 -11.08
CA MET A 653 -12.17 32.32 -10.26
C MET A 653 -10.97 32.54 -11.20
N ARG A 654 -10.51 33.78 -11.33
CA ARG A 654 -9.30 34.16 -12.08
C ARG A 654 -8.18 34.54 -11.15
#